data_AF-A0A936VL19-F1
#
_entry.id   AF-A0A936VL19-F1
#
_cell.length_a   1.000
_cell.length_b   1.000
_cell.length_c   1.000
_cell.angle_alpha   90.00
_cell.angle_beta   90.00
_cell.angle_gamma   90.00
#
_symmetry.space_group_name_H-M   'P 1'
#
loop_
_entity.id
_entity.type
_entity.pdbx_description
1 polymer ?
#
loop_
_entity_poly.entity_id
_entity_poly.type
_entity_poly.pdbx_seq_one_letter_code
_entity_poly.pdbx_strand_id
1 'polypeptide(L)'
;MHAVPERLRFNADASASVPQSMPTDGVIEVPSGRPLVELLLDQAGIAAQPGQGAVRVPKQCKPLGRLELEPVPGDPFGPALDWAYRCYQVLSPAGGATFRSHLYLFNVLVALEWEPSAAEFEQLQIGFRRASDFLFDATDGWMAFGQVVFGGPELMDGADIQIMASNRLLPRSWVGSLHPHAEYHADQKYTPIRVGRGIWHDVRQRAIGWDEPEAYRLLIHEWGHYALKLTDEYLETRPLLLRPSNQPAGGAAHTLRAAPSTSVVMLKIPTSTDSIMATAEGTSELVTQQWAKISAIYPRVGPRAAGDVRIGPIELPAALPRFRQLKRAAGAKPAPSQVALPAWSQLSIALGRLLLPEDVRLDHCWVYVLKGLREGKGAGLRLLAQGTLETRSADTAFPLLGAAPGDTVLLINQTNGRPTSVLRAEIPATGELAWVDATPPAFPMIDVVPEPVEPNTPVAELVVRLHDVPGGEAPEQVYLFPLGQPADESIVPLKGAGTPWASKPQRMRTLDGHVLLRWKHDRMLVCAFSQGGDGPYSSRPYPANPMNAGSSDGQTLIFMYKDDASAPEPNDVKLVTTRMPGLDGTPPGGVARSSAFSIAGNAPLLLRLNPTLTMYYDPFDDAEQAWASGGDLAICRWSGGGWQPVPTYVPAGYRVVVAPLDQASGGALIAPIAAAPRVEYYKVCWIPRAAADTGA
;
A
#
# COMPACT_ATOMS: atom_id res chain seq x y z
N MET A 1 33.99 -12.18 10.89
CA MET A 1 32.95 -12.58 9.92
C MET A 1 33.04 -14.08 9.76
N HIS A 2 31.97 -14.82 10.05
CA HIS A 2 31.91 -16.23 9.68
C HIS A 2 31.87 -16.32 8.15
N ALA A 3 32.68 -17.19 7.56
CA ALA A 3 32.69 -17.41 6.12
C ALA A 3 31.31 -17.92 5.68
N VAL A 4 30.77 -17.35 4.59
CA VAL A 4 29.55 -17.87 3.98
C VAL A 4 29.86 -19.29 3.48
N PRO A 5 29.04 -20.29 3.84
CA PRO A 5 29.17 -21.65 3.33
C PRO A 5 29.19 -21.66 1.80
N GLU A 6 30.23 -22.24 1.20
CA GLU A 6 30.34 -22.29 -0.25
C GLU A 6 29.30 -23.24 -0.87
N ARG A 7 28.81 -24.23 -0.12
CA ARG A 7 27.89 -25.26 -0.60
C ARG A 7 26.69 -25.44 0.31
N LEU A 8 25.51 -25.43 -0.27
CA LEU A 8 24.24 -25.73 0.38
C LEU A 8 23.69 -27.04 -0.16
N ARG A 9 23.40 -28.00 0.71
CA ARG A 9 22.74 -29.25 0.33
C ARG A 9 21.35 -29.29 0.93
N PHE A 10 20.35 -29.37 0.06
CA PHE A 10 18.96 -29.57 0.43
C PHE A 10 18.57 -31.01 0.21
N ASN A 11 17.78 -31.54 1.14
CA ASN A 11 17.16 -32.85 1.11
C ASN A 11 18.18 -34.00 1.23
N ALA A 12 19.23 -33.79 2.03
CA ALA A 12 20.12 -34.87 2.42
C ALA A 12 19.39 -35.82 3.38
N ASP A 13 19.49 -37.11 3.14
CA ASP A 13 18.86 -38.14 3.94
C ASP A 13 19.52 -38.15 5.34
N ALA A 14 18.76 -37.87 6.40
CA ALA A 14 19.31 -37.73 7.75
C ALA A 14 20.02 -39.00 8.26
N SER A 15 19.73 -40.15 7.64
CA SER A 15 20.34 -41.46 7.93
C SER A 15 21.59 -41.78 7.10
N ALA A 16 21.93 -40.99 6.08
CA ALA A 16 23.15 -41.19 5.31
C ALA A 16 24.34 -40.61 6.09
N SER A 17 24.93 -41.41 6.97
CA SER A 17 26.14 -41.05 7.70
C SER A 17 27.23 -40.57 6.73
N VAL A 18 27.59 -39.29 6.80
CA VAL A 18 28.71 -38.72 6.06
C VAL A 18 29.96 -39.57 6.36
N PRO A 19 30.64 -40.14 5.36
CA PRO A 19 31.90 -40.85 5.59
C PRO A 19 32.88 -39.89 6.27
N GLN A 20 33.43 -40.30 7.42
CA GLN A 20 34.33 -39.51 8.29
C GLN A 20 35.61 -38.97 7.63
N SER A 21 35.83 -39.21 6.33
CA SER A 21 37.08 -38.91 5.62
C SER A 21 36.99 -37.75 4.62
N MET A 22 35.87 -37.04 4.49
CA MET A 22 35.81 -35.78 3.74
C MET A 22 36.08 -34.61 4.71
N PRO A 23 37.03 -33.70 4.41
CA PRO A 23 37.16 -32.48 5.19
C PRO A 23 35.84 -31.70 5.09
N THR A 24 35.22 -31.43 6.24
CA THR A 24 33.96 -30.68 6.36
C THR A 24 34.20 -29.18 6.12
N ASP A 25 34.75 -28.83 4.97
CA ASP A 25 34.87 -27.43 4.55
C ASP A 25 33.50 -26.96 4.06
N GLY A 26 32.70 -26.42 4.99
CA GLY A 26 31.60 -25.49 4.69
C GLY A 26 30.35 -26.05 3.99
N VAL A 27 30.07 -27.37 4.05
CA VAL A 27 28.82 -27.94 3.52
C VAL A 27 27.75 -27.98 4.61
N ILE A 28 26.57 -27.41 4.35
CA ILE A 28 25.41 -27.47 5.27
C ILE A 28 24.29 -28.29 4.65
N GLU A 29 23.81 -29.28 5.41
CA GLU A 29 22.73 -30.17 5.04
C GLU A 29 21.39 -29.71 5.63
N VAL A 30 20.36 -29.69 4.79
CA VAL A 30 19.00 -29.30 5.13
C VAL A 30 18.08 -30.50 4.90
N PRO A 31 17.53 -31.14 5.94
CA PRO A 31 16.64 -32.29 5.77
C PRO A 31 15.34 -31.92 5.02
N SER A 32 14.91 -32.76 4.08
CA SER A 32 13.56 -32.73 3.50
C SER A 32 13.24 -34.06 2.77
N GLY A 33 11.96 -34.37 2.60
CA GLY A 33 11.49 -35.57 1.88
C GLY A 33 11.50 -35.47 0.35
N ARG A 34 12.26 -34.55 -0.24
CA ARG A 34 12.33 -34.26 -1.70
C ARG A 34 13.67 -34.70 -2.31
N PRO A 35 13.84 -34.77 -3.65
CA PRO A 35 15.12 -35.14 -4.27
C PRO A 35 16.24 -34.17 -3.90
N LEU A 36 17.45 -34.68 -3.63
CA LEU A 36 18.63 -33.87 -3.26
C LEU A 36 18.85 -32.72 -4.25
N VAL A 37 19.06 -31.50 -3.73
CA VAL A 37 19.51 -30.35 -4.54
C VAL A 37 20.75 -29.77 -3.88
N GLU A 38 21.84 -29.68 -4.63
CA GLU A 38 23.07 -29.03 -4.16
C GLU A 38 23.25 -27.69 -4.87
N LEU A 39 23.45 -26.63 -4.09
CA LEU A 39 23.70 -25.28 -4.57
C LEU A 39 25.14 -24.88 -4.20
N LEU A 40 25.93 -24.51 -5.19
CA LEU A 40 27.27 -23.96 -5.00
C LEU A 40 27.20 -22.44 -5.15
N LEU A 41 27.68 -21.71 -4.15
CA LEU A 41 27.70 -20.26 -4.18
C LEU A 41 28.55 -19.78 -5.37
N ASP A 42 27.93 -19.06 -6.30
CA ASP A 42 28.63 -18.53 -7.46
C ASP A 42 29.52 -17.38 -6.99
N GLN A 43 30.81 -17.62 -6.83
CA GLN A 43 31.76 -16.60 -6.40
C GLN A 43 31.78 -15.40 -7.36
N ALA A 44 31.56 -15.61 -8.66
CA ALA A 44 31.39 -14.50 -9.60
C ALA A 44 30.03 -13.79 -9.42
N GLY A 45 29.02 -14.49 -8.91
CA GLY A 45 27.75 -13.92 -8.46
C GLY A 45 27.84 -13.14 -7.14
N ILE A 46 28.94 -13.29 -6.38
CA ILE A 46 29.31 -12.41 -5.25
C ILE A 46 30.24 -11.29 -5.72
N ALA A 47 31.19 -11.62 -6.59
CA ALA A 47 32.39 -10.83 -6.92
C ALA A 47 32.31 -10.09 -8.27
N ALA A 48 31.15 -10.05 -8.92
CA ALA A 48 30.96 -9.08 -9.99
C ALA A 48 31.04 -7.69 -9.32
N GLN A 49 32.21 -7.06 -9.37
CA GLN A 49 32.59 -5.82 -8.67
C GLN A 49 32.46 -5.81 -7.13
N PRO A 50 33.27 -5.03 -6.39
CA PRO A 50 32.99 -4.71 -4.99
C PRO A 50 31.58 -4.10 -4.89
N GLY A 51 30.59 -4.91 -4.47
CA GLY A 51 29.19 -4.48 -4.37
C GLY A 51 28.17 -5.07 -5.37
N GLN A 52 28.36 -6.23 -6.04
CA GLN A 52 27.25 -6.88 -6.80
C GLN A 52 26.80 -8.29 -6.38
N GLY A 53 27.38 -8.91 -5.35
CA GLY A 53 26.46 -9.47 -4.35
C GLY A 53 25.79 -8.26 -3.75
N ALA A 54 24.49 -8.02 -3.98
CA ALA A 54 23.89 -6.77 -3.53
C ALA A 54 23.95 -6.73 -2.01
N VAL A 55 24.95 -6.02 -1.50
CA VAL A 55 24.95 -5.52 -0.13
C VAL A 55 23.67 -4.72 -0.03
N ARG A 56 22.99 -4.82 1.10
CA ARG A 56 21.86 -3.94 1.34
C ARG A 56 22.28 -2.50 1.12
N VAL A 57 21.39 -1.71 0.57
CA VAL A 57 21.66 -0.30 0.36
C VAL A 57 21.99 0.38 1.70
N PRO A 58 23.00 1.27 1.80
CA PRO A 58 23.39 1.98 3.01
C PRO A 58 22.26 2.46 3.93
N LYS A 59 21.12 2.89 3.38
CA LYS A 59 19.93 3.30 4.15
C LYS A 59 19.35 2.16 5.01
N GLN A 60 19.41 0.92 4.55
CA GLN A 60 19.08 -0.28 5.33
C GLN A 60 20.21 -0.66 6.29
N CYS A 61 21.48 -0.61 5.87
CA CYS A 61 22.60 -1.06 6.71
C CYS A 61 22.72 -0.28 8.02
N LYS A 62 22.47 1.03 8.02
CA LYS A 62 22.60 1.87 9.22
C LYS A 62 21.67 1.47 10.38
N PRO A 63 20.34 1.31 10.19
CA PRO A 63 19.47 0.82 11.26
C PRO A 63 19.76 -0.64 11.61
N LEU A 64 20.04 -1.50 10.63
CA LEU A 64 20.26 -2.93 10.84
C LEU A 64 21.55 -3.24 11.62
N GLY A 65 22.62 -2.46 11.41
CA GLY A 65 23.88 -2.64 12.13
C GLY A 65 23.80 -2.38 13.63
N ARG A 66 22.66 -1.87 14.13
CA ARG A 66 22.37 -1.71 15.57
C ARG A 66 21.61 -2.89 16.16
N LEU A 67 21.10 -3.79 15.31
CA LEU A 67 20.32 -4.93 15.73
C LEU A 67 21.23 -6.14 15.86
N GLU A 68 21.20 -6.77 17.03
CA GLU A 68 21.86 -8.05 17.24
C GLU A 68 20.88 -9.17 16.90
N LEU A 69 21.20 -9.95 15.88
CA LEU A 69 20.56 -11.25 15.67
C LEU A 69 21.31 -12.29 16.47
N GLU A 70 20.58 -13.16 17.15
CA GLU A 70 21.19 -14.39 17.65
C GLU A 70 21.78 -15.15 16.45
N PRO A 71 23.09 -15.43 16.46
CA PRO A 71 23.67 -16.29 15.44
C PRO A 71 22.99 -17.65 15.56
N VAL A 72 22.40 -18.11 14.47
CA VAL A 72 21.88 -19.47 14.38
C VAL A 72 23.06 -20.36 13.98
N PRO A 73 23.60 -21.21 14.88
CA PRO A 73 24.73 -22.06 14.54
C PRO A 73 24.40 -22.95 13.34
N GLY A 74 25.31 -23.05 12.38
CA GLY A 74 25.09 -23.86 11.16
C GLY A 74 24.13 -23.23 10.15
N ASP A 75 23.89 -21.92 10.24
CA ASP A 75 23.11 -21.21 9.25
C ASP A 75 23.79 -21.19 7.86
N PRO A 76 23.13 -21.74 6.81
CA PRO A 76 23.65 -21.75 5.45
C PRO A 76 23.88 -20.37 4.84
N PHE A 77 23.21 -19.33 5.34
CA PHE A 77 23.20 -18.01 4.73
C PHE A 77 24.11 -16.97 5.38
N GLY A 78 24.72 -17.28 6.54
CA GLY A 78 25.57 -16.35 7.27
C GLY A 78 24.80 -15.16 7.88
N PRO A 79 25.43 -13.98 8.07
CA PRO A 79 24.75 -12.84 8.69
C PRO A 79 23.45 -12.48 7.97
N ALA A 80 22.35 -12.54 8.71
CA ALA A 80 21.00 -12.44 8.15
C ALA A 80 20.60 -11.02 7.72
N LEU A 81 21.39 -9.99 8.04
CA LEU A 81 21.06 -8.59 7.73
C LEU A 81 21.96 -7.97 6.65
N ASP A 82 23.01 -8.65 6.19
CA ASP A 82 24.10 -7.96 5.46
C ASP A 82 23.97 -8.03 3.93
N TRP A 83 23.06 -8.84 3.41
CA TRP A 83 22.92 -9.10 1.98
C TRP A 83 21.44 -9.07 1.56
N ALA A 84 21.18 -8.60 0.35
CA ALA A 84 19.86 -8.56 -0.27
C ALA A 84 19.58 -9.81 -1.12
N TYR A 85 20.55 -10.26 -1.92
CA TYR A 85 20.45 -11.52 -2.68
C TYR A 85 21.83 -12.13 -2.99
N ARG A 86 21.84 -13.41 -3.35
CA ARG A 86 23.02 -14.16 -3.82
C ARG A 86 22.65 -15.09 -4.97
N CYS A 87 23.61 -15.34 -5.85
CA CYS A 87 23.47 -16.30 -6.94
C CYS A 87 24.17 -17.62 -6.57
N TYR A 88 23.54 -18.74 -6.89
CA TYR A 88 24.09 -20.07 -6.69
C TYR A 88 24.03 -20.85 -8.00
N GLN A 89 25.10 -21.59 -8.31
CA GLN A 89 25.09 -22.63 -9.32
C GLN A 89 24.31 -23.84 -8.80
N VAL A 90 23.39 -24.36 -9.60
CA VAL A 90 22.63 -25.57 -9.28
C VAL A 90 23.42 -26.78 -9.76
N LEU A 91 23.75 -27.69 -8.85
CA LEU A 91 24.47 -28.93 -9.16
C LEU A 91 23.48 -30.08 -9.33
N SER A 92 23.69 -30.89 -10.37
CA SER A 92 22.89 -32.09 -10.61
C SER A 92 23.36 -33.24 -9.70
N PRO A 93 22.46 -33.93 -8.97
CA PRO A 93 22.86 -35.00 -8.06
C PRO A 93 23.51 -36.23 -8.71
N ALA A 94 23.37 -36.43 -10.03
CA ALA A 94 23.86 -37.64 -10.71
C ALA A 94 23.92 -37.52 -12.25
N GLY A 95 24.12 -36.32 -12.80
CA GLY A 95 24.09 -36.09 -14.26
C GLY A 95 22.68 -36.03 -14.88
N GLY A 96 21.63 -35.94 -14.05
CA GLY A 96 20.27 -35.60 -14.49
C GLY A 96 20.17 -34.13 -14.92
N ALA A 97 19.09 -33.77 -15.63
CA ALA A 97 18.84 -32.39 -16.01
C ALA A 97 18.53 -31.53 -14.77
N THR A 98 19.22 -30.40 -14.62
CA THR A 98 18.88 -29.36 -13.64
C THR A 98 17.73 -28.51 -14.16
N PHE A 99 16.87 -28.00 -13.29
CA PHE A 99 15.81 -27.06 -13.69
C PHE A 99 16.41 -25.79 -14.33
N ARG A 100 17.50 -25.28 -13.75
CA ARG A 100 18.33 -24.17 -14.25
C ARG A 100 19.78 -24.38 -13.86
N SER A 101 20.69 -23.67 -14.53
CA SER A 101 22.12 -23.69 -14.17
C SER A 101 22.43 -22.82 -12.96
N HIS A 102 21.61 -21.79 -12.68
CA HIS A 102 21.76 -20.90 -11.54
C HIS A 102 20.40 -20.58 -10.90
N LEU A 103 20.45 -20.19 -9.63
CA LEU A 103 19.33 -19.75 -8.82
C LEU A 103 19.73 -18.52 -8.00
N TYR A 104 18.97 -17.44 -8.13
CA TYR A 104 19.07 -16.27 -7.26
C TYR A 104 18.18 -16.49 -6.04
N LEU A 105 18.80 -16.41 -4.86
CA LEU A 105 18.09 -16.45 -3.58
C LEU A 105 18.09 -15.06 -2.96
N PHE A 106 16.90 -14.59 -2.60
CA PHE A 106 16.71 -13.31 -1.90
C PHE A 106 16.67 -13.50 -0.38
N ASN A 107 17.22 -12.52 0.34
CA ASN A 107 17.08 -12.38 1.78
C ASN A 107 16.09 -11.25 2.06
N VAL A 108 14.91 -11.61 2.54
CA VAL A 108 13.80 -10.69 2.69
C VAL A 108 13.66 -10.29 4.16
N LEU A 109 13.73 -9.00 4.45
CA LEU A 109 13.41 -8.46 5.77
C LEU A 109 11.95 -8.00 5.80
N VAL A 110 11.22 -8.46 6.81
CA VAL A 110 9.81 -8.17 7.00
C VAL A 110 9.62 -7.53 8.37
N ALA A 111 9.14 -6.28 8.39
CA ALA A 111 8.75 -5.60 9.61
C ALA A 111 7.23 -5.66 9.78
N LEU A 112 6.75 -6.04 10.96
CA LEU A 112 5.35 -5.92 11.34
C LEU A 112 5.15 -4.71 12.26
N GLU A 113 4.06 -3.98 12.04
CA GLU A 113 3.69 -2.83 12.90
C GLU A 113 3.27 -3.26 14.31
N TRP A 114 3.01 -4.56 14.48
CA TRP A 114 2.68 -5.21 15.74
C TRP A 114 3.53 -6.46 15.96
N GLU A 115 3.41 -7.05 17.14
CA GLU A 115 4.00 -8.35 17.44
C GLU A 115 2.97 -9.47 17.14
N PRO A 116 3.21 -10.35 16.17
CA PRO A 116 2.24 -11.37 15.80
C PRO A 116 2.16 -12.48 16.86
N SER A 117 0.97 -13.05 17.03
CA SER A 117 0.79 -14.31 17.75
C SER A 117 1.48 -15.48 17.02
N ALA A 118 1.66 -16.62 17.70
CA ALA A 118 2.26 -17.79 17.09
C ALA A 118 1.49 -18.29 15.85
N ALA A 119 0.15 -18.25 15.90
CA ALA A 119 -0.71 -18.67 14.79
C ALA A 119 -0.62 -17.70 13.60
N GLU A 120 -0.65 -16.39 13.86
CA GLU A 120 -0.45 -15.38 12.80
C GLU A 120 0.94 -15.48 12.18
N PHE A 121 1.95 -15.75 13.00
CA PHE A 121 3.32 -15.96 12.52
C PHE A 121 3.43 -17.20 11.62
N GLU A 122 2.80 -18.32 12.00
CA GLU A 122 2.72 -19.52 11.15
C GLU A 122 2.01 -19.23 9.83
N GLN A 123 0.89 -18.50 9.85
CA GLN A 123 0.18 -18.09 8.63
C GLN A 123 1.07 -17.24 7.71
N LEU A 124 1.83 -16.28 8.28
CA LEU A 124 2.79 -15.49 7.51
C LEU A 124 3.89 -16.35 6.92
N GLN A 125 4.42 -17.34 7.65
CA GLN A 125 5.40 -18.29 7.12
C GLN A 125 4.82 -19.08 5.93
N ILE A 126 3.57 -19.54 6.02
CA ILE A 126 2.89 -20.22 4.91
C ILE A 126 2.75 -19.27 3.71
N GLY A 127 2.29 -18.04 3.92
CA GLY A 127 2.13 -17.04 2.86
C GLY A 127 3.44 -16.71 2.15
N PHE A 128 4.52 -16.46 2.88
CA PHE A 128 5.83 -16.19 2.29
C PHE A 128 6.46 -17.39 1.61
N ARG A 129 6.16 -18.62 2.07
CA ARG A 129 6.55 -19.83 1.34
C ARG A 129 5.84 -19.92 -0.01
N ARG A 130 4.52 -19.74 -0.03
CA ARG A 130 3.72 -19.72 -1.27
C ARG A 130 4.14 -18.59 -2.21
N ALA A 131 4.48 -17.41 -1.67
CA ALA A 131 5.04 -16.31 -2.45
C ALA A 131 6.37 -16.71 -3.10
N SER A 132 7.27 -17.35 -2.34
CA SER A 132 8.55 -17.85 -2.87
C SER A 132 8.39 -18.91 -3.94
N ASP A 133 7.48 -19.87 -3.74
CA ASP A 133 7.13 -20.89 -4.74
C ASP A 133 6.60 -20.22 -6.03
N PHE A 134 5.71 -19.23 -5.88
CA PHE A 134 5.18 -18.49 -7.02
C PHE A 134 6.24 -17.64 -7.72
N LEU A 135 7.17 -16.99 -7.01
CA LEU A 135 8.29 -16.26 -7.61
C LEU A 135 9.17 -17.22 -8.43
N PHE A 136 9.42 -18.41 -7.91
CA PHE A 136 10.18 -19.44 -8.61
C PHE A 136 9.49 -19.85 -9.90
N ASP A 137 8.20 -20.15 -9.86
CA ASP A 137 7.43 -20.48 -11.06
C ASP A 137 7.35 -19.33 -12.06
N ALA A 138 7.07 -18.12 -11.58
CA ALA A 138 6.88 -16.95 -12.43
C ALA A 138 8.19 -16.48 -13.07
N THR A 139 9.34 -16.87 -12.52
CA THR A 139 10.68 -16.61 -13.07
C THR A 139 11.30 -17.85 -13.70
N ASP A 140 10.50 -18.87 -14.07
CA ASP A 140 10.97 -20.11 -14.69
C ASP A 140 12.14 -20.76 -13.94
N GLY A 141 12.10 -20.76 -12.61
CA GLY A 141 13.08 -21.35 -11.71
C GLY A 141 14.35 -20.53 -11.48
N TRP A 142 14.42 -19.27 -11.94
CA TRP A 142 15.62 -18.45 -11.78
C TRP A 142 15.73 -17.80 -10.40
N MET A 143 14.62 -17.62 -9.67
CA MET A 143 14.58 -16.79 -8.47
C MET A 143 13.69 -17.37 -7.37
N ALA A 144 14.09 -17.24 -6.12
CA ALA A 144 13.27 -17.61 -4.97
C ALA A 144 13.66 -16.81 -3.72
N PHE A 145 12.84 -16.84 -2.68
CA PHE A 145 13.27 -16.39 -1.36
C PHE A 145 14.15 -17.48 -0.74
N GLY A 146 15.40 -17.13 -0.42
CA GLY A 146 16.30 -18.00 0.34
C GLY A 146 16.01 -17.92 1.83
N GLN A 147 15.83 -16.69 2.32
CA GLN A 147 15.58 -16.40 3.73
C GLN A 147 14.53 -15.31 3.87
N VAL A 148 13.71 -15.42 4.91
CA VAL A 148 12.79 -14.38 5.37
C VAL A 148 13.03 -14.14 6.86
N VAL A 149 13.39 -12.91 7.22
CA VAL A 149 13.60 -12.47 8.61
C VAL A 149 12.46 -11.56 9.01
N PHE A 150 11.66 -12.00 9.97
CA PHE A 150 10.61 -11.20 10.57
C PHE A 150 11.10 -10.45 11.80
N GLY A 151 10.62 -9.23 11.98
CA GLY A 151 10.81 -8.42 13.18
C GLY A 151 9.65 -7.46 13.38
N GLY A 152 9.64 -6.77 14.51
CA GLY A 152 8.62 -5.77 14.84
C GLY A 152 8.97 -4.37 14.31
N PRO A 153 8.43 -3.33 14.98
CA PRO A 153 8.70 -1.92 14.65
C PRO A 153 10.19 -1.54 14.60
N GLU A 154 11.06 -2.28 15.29
CA GLU A 154 12.51 -2.09 15.25
C GLU A 154 13.14 -2.32 13.87
N LEU A 155 12.47 -3.08 12.99
CA LEU A 155 12.90 -3.30 11.61
C LEU A 155 12.33 -2.28 10.62
N MET A 156 11.37 -1.45 11.00
CA MET A 156 10.61 -0.63 10.04
C MET A 156 11.53 0.21 9.13
N ASP A 157 12.56 0.85 9.68
CA ASP A 157 13.46 1.72 8.90
C ASP A 157 14.34 0.97 7.87
N GLY A 158 14.49 -0.36 7.99
CA GLY A 158 15.40 -1.15 7.16
C GLY A 158 14.78 -2.36 6.45
N ALA A 159 13.50 -2.65 6.67
CA ALA A 159 12.84 -3.83 6.14
C ALA A 159 12.42 -3.70 4.67
N ASP A 160 12.67 -4.73 3.85
CA ASP A 160 12.24 -4.76 2.45
C ASP A 160 10.71 -4.68 2.31
N ILE A 161 10.00 -5.34 3.23
CA ILE A 161 8.53 -5.34 3.32
C ILE A 161 8.11 -4.86 4.71
N GLN A 162 7.19 -3.91 4.74
CA GLN A 162 6.53 -3.47 5.96
C GLN A 162 5.04 -3.87 5.91
N ILE A 163 4.61 -4.68 6.88
CA ILE A 163 3.23 -5.13 7.05
C ILE A 163 2.58 -4.25 8.11
N MET A 164 1.64 -3.40 7.68
CA MET A 164 0.87 -2.50 8.54
C MET A 164 -0.30 -3.23 9.18
N ALA A 165 -0.71 -2.82 10.38
CA ALA A 165 -1.85 -3.42 11.09
C ALA A 165 -3.18 -3.28 10.35
N SER A 166 -3.26 -2.34 9.41
CA SER A 166 -4.47 -2.05 8.64
C SER A 166 -4.83 -3.20 7.69
N ASN A 167 -6.10 -3.62 7.68
CA ASN A 167 -6.62 -4.50 6.64
C ASN A 167 -7.08 -3.76 5.38
N ARG A 168 -7.00 -2.43 5.35
CA ARG A 168 -7.44 -1.58 4.23
C ARG A 168 -6.29 -0.88 3.53
N LEU A 169 -5.04 -1.18 3.86
CA LEU A 169 -3.90 -0.57 3.16
C LEU A 169 -3.76 -1.18 1.76
N LEU A 170 -3.84 -0.34 0.73
CA LEU A 170 -3.53 -0.73 -0.64
C LEU A 170 -2.03 -1.06 -0.73
N PRO A 171 -1.68 -2.30 -1.13
CA PRO A 171 -0.32 -2.70 -1.40
C PRO A 171 0.38 -1.77 -2.39
N ARG A 172 1.67 -1.55 -2.17
CA ARG A 172 2.50 -0.71 -3.02
C ARG A 172 3.98 -1.01 -2.88
N SER A 173 4.69 -0.75 -3.96
CA SER A 173 6.12 -0.90 -4.07
C SER A 173 6.69 0.17 -4.98
N TRP A 174 8.01 0.21 -5.05
CA TRP A 174 8.75 1.20 -5.82
C TRP A 174 9.71 0.51 -6.76
N VAL A 175 9.73 0.96 -8.01
CA VAL A 175 10.51 0.31 -9.06
C VAL A 175 12.00 0.38 -8.74
N GLY A 176 12.59 -0.78 -8.46
CA GLY A 176 14.02 -0.94 -8.22
C GLY A 176 14.52 -0.34 -6.92
N SER A 177 13.71 -0.28 -5.87
CA SER A 177 14.13 0.23 -4.56
C SER A 177 15.05 -0.72 -3.77
N LEU A 178 15.18 -1.99 -4.19
CA LEU A 178 16.21 -2.88 -3.68
C LEU A 178 17.63 -2.49 -4.14
N HIS A 179 17.73 -1.80 -5.28
CA HIS A 179 19.00 -1.58 -5.96
C HIS A 179 19.53 -0.17 -5.75
N PRO A 180 20.86 -0.01 -5.60
CA PRO A 180 21.47 1.31 -5.64
C PRO A 180 21.21 1.96 -7.00
N HIS A 181 21.21 3.29 -7.01
CA HIS A 181 20.99 4.05 -8.23
C HIS A 181 21.90 5.27 -8.28
N ALA A 182 22.63 5.43 -9.38
CA ALA A 182 23.73 6.40 -9.51
C ALA A 182 23.31 7.85 -9.22
N GLU A 183 22.06 8.20 -9.48
CA GLU A 183 21.50 9.55 -9.25
C GLU A 183 21.17 9.85 -7.79
N TYR A 184 21.11 8.85 -6.91
CA TYR A 184 20.79 9.03 -5.48
C TYR A 184 22.01 8.69 -4.65
N HIS A 185 22.71 9.72 -4.19
CA HIS A 185 23.84 9.54 -3.28
C HIS A 185 23.38 8.86 -1.98
N ALA A 186 24.17 7.89 -1.50
CA ALA A 186 23.89 7.12 -0.28
C ALA A 186 22.53 6.40 -0.29
N ASP A 187 22.03 6.01 -1.47
CA ASP A 187 20.85 5.19 -1.70
C ASP A 187 19.57 5.72 -1.05
N GLN A 188 19.41 7.03 -1.13
CA GLN A 188 18.21 7.72 -0.67
C GLN A 188 16.92 7.18 -1.30
N LYS A 189 17.00 6.62 -2.52
CA LYS A 189 15.89 5.98 -3.27
C LYS A 189 15.17 4.87 -2.49
N TYR A 190 15.86 4.18 -1.59
CA TYR A 190 15.29 3.05 -0.89
C TYR A 190 13.95 3.40 -0.22
N THR A 191 12.94 2.64 -0.61
CA THR A 191 11.58 2.71 -0.08
C THR A 191 11.05 1.28 0.00
N PRO A 192 10.51 0.86 1.15
CA PRO A 192 10.08 -0.51 1.34
C PRO A 192 8.75 -0.79 0.62
N ILE A 193 8.48 -2.05 0.33
CA ILE A 193 7.13 -2.51 -0.01
C ILE A 193 6.25 -2.27 1.21
N ARG A 194 5.05 -1.71 1.03
CA ARG A 194 4.07 -1.55 2.10
C ARG A 194 2.80 -2.29 1.78
N VAL A 195 2.36 -3.12 2.71
CA VAL A 195 1.15 -3.91 2.58
C VAL A 195 0.37 -3.93 3.89
N GLY A 196 -0.93 -4.19 3.83
CA GLY A 196 -1.76 -4.40 5.01
C GLY A 196 -1.53 -5.77 5.67
N ARG A 197 -2.25 -6.07 6.74
CA ARG A 197 -2.25 -7.41 7.38
C ARG A 197 -2.86 -8.51 6.51
N GLY A 198 -3.40 -8.13 5.35
CA GLY A 198 -3.97 -8.96 4.30
C GLY A 198 -4.41 -8.05 3.15
N ILE A 199 -5.07 -8.61 2.14
CA ILE A 199 -5.61 -7.83 1.02
C ILE A 199 -7.09 -7.61 1.20
N TRP A 200 -7.52 -6.36 1.21
CA TRP A 200 -8.94 -6.06 1.24
C TRP A 200 -9.62 -6.47 -0.06
N HIS A 201 -10.65 -7.30 0.02
CA HIS A 201 -11.49 -7.66 -1.11
C HIS A 201 -12.82 -6.92 -1.03
N ASP A 202 -13.02 -5.92 -1.89
CA ASP A 202 -14.22 -5.06 -1.84
C ASP A 202 -15.54 -5.84 -2.01
N VAL A 203 -15.60 -6.80 -2.94
CA VAL A 203 -16.82 -7.62 -3.15
C VAL A 203 -17.13 -8.51 -1.94
N ARG A 204 -16.10 -9.14 -1.34
CA ARG A 204 -16.28 -10.03 -0.18
C ARG A 204 -16.30 -9.27 1.15
N GLN A 205 -16.03 -7.96 1.12
CA GLN A 205 -15.90 -7.07 2.28
C GLN A 205 -15.05 -7.67 3.40
N ARG A 206 -13.94 -8.33 3.04
CA ARG A 206 -13.04 -9.00 3.98
C ARG A 206 -11.59 -8.93 3.55
N ALA A 207 -10.69 -9.07 4.51
CA ALA A 207 -9.27 -9.28 4.26
C ALA A 207 -9.01 -10.73 3.85
N ILE A 208 -8.35 -10.90 2.71
CA ILE A 208 -7.76 -12.15 2.25
C ILE A 208 -6.42 -12.35 2.99
N GLY A 209 -6.23 -13.52 3.58
CA GLY A 209 -4.99 -13.85 4.30
C GLY A 209 -3.81 -14.03 3.36
N TRP A 210 -2.58 -13.75 3.84
CA TRP A 210 -1.36 -13.84 3.03
C TRP A 210 -1.05 -15.25 2.50
N ASP A 211 -1.67 -16.28 3.07
CA ASP A 211 -1.59 -17.64 2.59
C ASP A 211 -2.48 -17.89 1.36
N GLU A 212 -3.49 -17.09 1.05
CA GLU A 212 -4.37 -17.29 -0.11
C GLU A 212 -3.72 -16.82 -1.43
N PRO A 213 -4.07 -17.45 -2.59
CA PRO A 213 -3.52 -17.14 -3.91
C PRO A 213 -3.48 -15.68 -4.30
N GLU A 214 -4.59 -14.98 -4.12
CA GLU A 214 -4.72 -13.56 -4.43
C GLU A 214 -3.68 -12.74 -3.64
N ALA A 215 -3.40 -13.13 -2.39
CA ALA A 215 -2.49 -12.41 -1.50
C ALA A 215 -1.02 -12.65 -1.80
N TYR A 216 -0.55 -13.89 -1.81
CA TYR A 216 0.87 -14.13 -2.06
C TYR A 216 1.29 -13.79 -3.50
N ARG A 217 0.39 -13.87 -4.48
CA ARG A 217 0.69 -13.47 -5.86
C ARG A 217 0.85 -11.96 -5.98
N LEU A 218 -0.01 -11.19 -5.31
CA LEU A 218 0.16 -9.75 -5.23
C LEU A 218 1.46 -9.39 -4.51
N LEU A 219 1.85 -10.12 -3.45
CA LEU A 219 3.14 -9.86 -2.80
C LEU A 219 4.31 -9.99 -3.78
N ILE A 220 4.24 -10.96 -4.71
CA ILE A 220 5.25 -11.13 -5.76
C ILE A 220 5.13 -10.09 -6.88
N HIS A 221 3.93 -9.59 -7.18
CA HIS A 221 3.75 -8.42 -8.03
C HIS A 221 4.53 -7.22 -7.47
N GLU A 222 4.30 -6.88 -6.20
CA GLU A 222 5.03 -5.80 -5.51
C GLU A 222 6.54 -6.06 -5.44
N TRP A 223 6.94 -7.32 -5.23
CA TRP A 223 8.34 -7.74 -5.28
C TRP A 223 8.96 -7.53 -6.67
N GLY A 224 8.19 -7.76 -7.74
CA GLY A 224 8.61 -7.57 -9.12
C GLY A 224 9.02 -6.11 -9.41
N HIS A 225 8.25 -5.14 -8.93
CA HIS A 225 8.66 -3.74 -8.99
C HIS A 225 9.91 -3.50 -8.14
N TYR A 226 9.84 -3.90 -6.87
CA TYR A 226 10.87 -3.61 -5.86
C TYR A 226 12.26 -4.16 -6.22
N ALA A 227 12.33 -5.45 -6.54
CA ALA A 227 13.57 -6.18 -6.78
C ALA A 227 13.89 -6.33 -8.26
N LEU A 228 12.89 -6.49 -9.13
CA LEU A 228 13.14 -6.85 -10.54
C LEU A 228 13.03 -5.66 -11.51
N LYS A 229 12.72 -4.46 -11.00
CA LYS A 229 12.51 -3.23 -11.79
C LYS A 229 11.43 -3.39 -12.87
N LEU A 230 10.44 -4.25 -12.60
CA LEU A 230 9.30 -4.39 -13.49
C LEU A 230 8.40 -3.18 -13.36
N THR A 231 7.68 -2.90 -14.43
CA THR A 231 6.74 -1.79 -14.53
C THR A 231 5.34 -2.31 -14.78
N ASP A 232 4.33 -1.61 -14.27
CA ASP A 232 2.93 -1.97 -14.48
C ASP A 232 2.56 -1.96 -15.96
N GLU A 233 2.06 -3.10 -16.44
CA GLU A 233 1.59 -3.26 -17.82
C GLU A 233 0.07 -3.37 -17.92
N TYR A 234 -0.64 -3.25 -16.80
CA TYR A 234 -2.09 -3.27 -16.73
C TYR A 234 -2.76 -1.94 -17.05
N LEU A 235 -2.01 -0.90 -17.45
CA LEU A 235 -2.59 0.38 -17.88
C LEU A 235 -2.65 0.48 -19.40
N GLU A 236 -3.69 1.15 -19.89
CA GLU A 236 -3.84 1.53 -21.29
C GLU A 236 -4.46 2.91 -21.44
N THR A 237 -4.09 3.58 -22.53
CA THR A 237 -4.70 4.83 -22.96
C THR A 237 -5.89 4.51 -23.86
N ARG A 238 -7.07 5.05 -23.55
CA ARG A 238 -8.26 4.96 -24.40
C ARG A 238 -8.73 6.35 -24.84
N PRO A 239 -8.96 6.59 -26.15
CA PRO A 239 -9.63 7.79 -26.60
C PRO A 239 -11.13 7.68 -26.32
N LEU A 240 -11.69 8.68 -25.65
CA LEU A 240 -13.11 8.76 -25.32
C LEU A 240 -13.76 10.00 -25.93
N LEU A 241 -15.03 9.86 -26.33
CA LEU A 241 -15.90 10.98 -26.66
C LEU A 241 -16.74 11.30 -25.43
N LEU A 242 -16.25 12.23 -24.60
CA LEU A 242 -16.95 12.65 -23.40
C LEU A 242 -17.94 13.77 -23.74
N ARG A 243 -19.17 13.65 -23.23
CA ARG A 243 -20.16 14.72 -23.34
C ARG A 243 -19.75 15.87 -22.40
N PRO A 244 -19.73 17.14 -22.87
CA PRO A 244 -19.55 18.26 -21.97
C PRO A 244 -20.66 18.29 -20.92
N SER A 245 -20.31 18.48 -19.65
CA SER A 245 -21.25 18.51 -18.51
C SER A 245 -22.33 19.59 -18.62
N ASN A 246 -22.11 20.63 -19.44
CA ASN A 246 -22.99 21.79 -19.54
C ASN A 246 -23.93 21.77 -20.76
N GLN A 247 -24.05 20.65 -21.49
CA GLN A 247 -24.99 20.56 -22.63
C GLN A 247 -26.33 19.92 -22.23
N PRO A 248 -27.44 20.68 -22.18
CA PRO A 248 -28.76 20.14 -21.88
C PRO A 248 -29.15 19.05 -22.90
N ALA A 249 -29.94 18.08 -22.44
CA ALA A 249 -30.36 16.93 -23.24
C ALA A 249 -31.30 17.27 -24.41
N GLY A 250 -31.83 18.50 -24.47
CA GLY A 250 -32.91 18.90 -25.39
C GLY A 250 -32.53 19.37 -26.80
N GLY A 251 -31.26 19.30 -27.22
CA GLY A 251 -30.85 19.68 -28.57
C GLY A 251 -31.15 18.59 -29.61
N ALA A 252 -31.94 18.90 -30.65
CA ALA A 252 -32.41 17.98 -31.69
C ALA A 252 -31.40 16.90 -32.13
N ALA A 253 -31.86 15.65 -32.14
CA ALA A 253 -31.13 14.39 -32.25
C ALA A 253 -30.33 14.11 -33.55
N HIS A 254 -30.00 15.11 -34.38
CA HIS A 254 -29.51 14.87 -35.74
C HIS A 254 -28.28 15.65 -36.20
N THR A 255 -27.57 16.35 -35.31
CA THR A 255 -26.22 16.84 -35.64
C THR A 255 -25.17 16.11 -34.81
N LEU A 256 -24.56 15.09 -35.41
CA LEU A 256 -23.29 14.51 -34.94
C LEU A 256 -22.21 15.60 -35.01
N ARG A 257 -22.10 16.41 -33.95
CA ARG A 257 -20.92 17.25 -33.78
C ARG A 257 -19.78 16.33 -33.38
N ALA A 258 -18.69 16.38 -34.15
CA ALA A 258 -17.43 15.76 -33.75
C ALA A 258 -16.98 16.40 -32.43
N ALA A 259 -17.22 15.72 -31.32
CA ALA A 259 -16.61 16.09 -30.05
C ALA A 259 -15.11 15.78 -30.14
N PRO A 260 -14.23 16.65 -29.62
CA PRO A 260 -12.82 16.32 -29.52
C PRO A 260 -12.68 15.06 -28.66
N SER A 261 -11.88 14.10 -29.12
CA SER A 261 -11.54 12.92 -28.32
C SER A 261 -10.63 13.32 -27.17
N THR A 262 -10.96 12.89 -25.95
CA THR A 262 -10.09 13.02 -24.78
C THR A 262 -9.48 11.66 -24.46
N SER A 263 -8.16 11.62 -24.32
CA SER A 263 -7.47 10.41 -23.87
C SER A 263 -7.59 10.26 -22.36
N VAL A 264 -7.98 9.08 -21.90
CA VAL A 264 -7.93 8.69 -20.48
C VAL A 264 -7.02 7.48 -20.31
N VAL A 265 -6.46 7.35 -19.13
CA VAL A 265 -5.63 6.21 -18.72
C VAL A 265 -6.48 5.32 -17.82
N MET A 266 -6.59 4.04 -18.16
CA MET A 266 -7.42 3.10 -17.39
C MET A 266 -6.76 1.75 -17.20
N LEU A 267 -7.28 1.01 -16.22
CA LEU A 267 -6.91 -0.37 -15.95
C LEU A 267 -7.43 -1.28 -17.07
N LYS A 268 -6.61 -2.25 -17.49
CA LYS A 268 -6.98 -3.41 -18.32
C LYS A 268 -7.73 -4.48 -17.53
N ILE A 269 -7.70 -4.37 -16.21
CA ILE A 269 -8.23 -5.33 -15.23
C ILE A 269 -9.40 -4.70 -14.43
N PRO A 270 -10.50 -5.43 -14.23
CA PRO A 270 -11.76 -4.88 -13.72
C PRO A 270 -11.77 -4.47 -12.24
N THR A 271 -10.85 -4.99 -11.42
CA THR A 271 -10.78 -4.67 -9.98
C THR A 271 -9.35 -4.44 -9.50
N SER A 272 -9.19 -3.68 -8.41
CA SER A 272 -7.90 -3.44 -7.73
C SER A 272 -7.30 -4.71 -7.14
N THR A 273 -8.13 -5.70 -6.78
CA THR A 273 -7.68 -7.01 -6.28
C THR A 273 -7.30 -7.97 -7.38
N ASP A 274 -7.84 -7.78 -8.58
CA ASP A 274 -7.48 -8.54 -9.77
C ASP A 274 -6.21 -7.96 -10.40
N SER A 275 -5.12 -7.83 -9.64
CA SER A 275 -3.80 -7.59 -10.22
C SER A 275 -3.57 -8.57 -11.38
N ILE A 276 -2.83 -8.16 -12.41
CA ILE A 276 -2.46 -9.04 -13.53
C ILE A 276 -1.89 -10.39 -13.01
N MET A 277 -1.18 -10.35 -11.87
CA MET A 277 -0.62 -11.51 -11.19
C MET A 277 -1.64 -12.32 -10.39
N ALA A 278 -2.78 -11.74 -10.02
CA ALA A 278 -3.88 -12.39 -9.30
C ALA A 278 -4.86 -13.11 -10.25
N THR A 279 -4.91 -12.75 -11.53
CA THR A 279 -5.77 -13.45 -12.50
C THR A 279 -5.31 -14.89 -12.71
N ALA A 280 -6.27 -15.81 -12.83
CA ALA A 280 -5.99 -17.24 -13.10
C ALA A 280 -5.35 -17.47 -14.49
N GLU A 281 -5.39 -16.46 -15.35
CA GLU A 281 -4.93 -16.51 -16.74
C GLU A 281 -3.40 -16.38 -16.87
N GLY A 282 -2.69 -16.03 -15.80
CA GLY A 282 -1.23 -16.11 -15.73
C GLY A 282 -0.49 -15.12 -16.63
N THR A 283 -1.13 -14.07 -17.11
CA THR A 283 -0.61 -13.00 -17.99
C THR A 283 0.30 -12.00 -17.25
N SER A 284 1.24 -12.52 -16.46
CA SER A 284 2.17 -11.77 -15.59
C SER A 284 3.01 -10.68 -16.30
N GLU A 285 3.42 -9.62 -15.58
CA GLU A 285 4.48 -8.69 -16.05
C GLU A 285 5.83 -9.42 -16.32
N LEU A 286 6.00 -10.63 -15.77
CA LEU A 286 7.15 -11.52 -16.01
C LEU A 286 7.06 -12.27 -17.36
N VAL A 287 6.02 -12.02 -18.17
CA VAL A 287 5.77 -12.71 -19.45
C VAL A 287 6.05 -11.82 -20.66
N THR A 288 6.35 -10.56 -20.43
CA THR A 288 6.46 -9.57 -21.49
C THR A 288 7.91 -9.26 -21.85
N GLN A 289 8.10 -8.20 -22.65
CA GLN A 289 9.41 -7.73 -23.11
C GLN A 289 10.33 -7.26 -21.96
N GLN A 290 9.85 -7.24 -20.72
CA GLN A 290 10.62 -6.82 -19.54
C GLN A 290 11.67 -7.84 -19.10
N TRP A 291 11.71 -9.06 -19.65
CA TRP A 291 12.75 -10.03 -19.34
C TRP A 291 14.17 -9.51 -19.59
N ALA A 292 14.34 -8.66 -20.61
CA ALA A 292 15.62 -8.00 -20.88
C ALA A 292 16.08 -7.12 -19.70
N LYS A 293 15.16 -6.47 -18.98
CA LYS A 293 15.47 -5.70 -17.76
C LYS A 293 15.96 -6.63 -16.65
N ILE A 294 15.33 -7.79 -16.49
CA ILE A 294 15.72 -8.80 -15.49
C ILE A 294 17.13 -9.30 -15.78
N SER A 295 17.41 -9.75 -17.01
CA SER A 295 18.74 -10.22 -17.41
C SER A 295 19.82 -9.15 -17.29
N ALA A 296 19.48 -7.86 -17.46
CA ALA A 296 20.43 -6.76 -17.26
C ALA A 296 20.82 -6.56 -15.78
N ILE A 297 19.92 -6.85 -14.84
CA ILE A 297 20.16 -6.75 -13.39
C ILE A 297 20.80 -8.05 -12.87
N TYR A 298 20.36 -9.19 -13.41
CA TYR A 298 20.71 -10.53 -12.98
C TYR A 298 21.39 -11.28 -14.14
N PRO A 299 22.69 -11.06 -14.36
CA PRO A 299 23.39 -11.49 -15.59
C PRO A 299 23.47 -13.01 -15.80
N ARG A 300 23.17 -13.83 -14.79
CA ARG A 300 23.04 -15.28 -14.95
C ARG A 300 21.69 -15.72 -15.50
N VAL A 301 20.68 -14.84 -15.46
CA VAL A 301 19.36 -15.08 -16.06
C VAL A 301 19.50 -15.03 -17.57
N GLY A 302 19.41 -16.20 -18.20
CA GLY A 302 19.49 -16.33 -19.65
C GLY A 302 18.33 -15.63 -20.37
N PRO A 303 18.49 -15.33 -21.67
CA PRO A 303 17.38 -14.87 -22.50
C PRO A 303 16.29 -15.94 -22.54
N ARG A 304 15.04 -15.51 -22.49
CA ARG A 304 13.89 -16.41 -22.60
C ARG A 304 13.63 -16.74 -24.07
N ALA A 305 13.49 -18.02 -24.41
CA ALA A 305 13.08 -18.40 -25.76
C ALA A 305 11.58 -18.13 -25.95
N ALA A 306 11.21 -17.59 -27.11
CA ALA A 306 9.81 -17.37 -27.44
C ALA A 306 9.09 -18.73 -27.53
N GLY A 307 8.01 -18.91 -26.75
CA GLY A 307 7.21 -20.13 -26.76
C GLY A 307 7.63 -21.20 -25.75
N ASP A 308 8.63 -20.96 -24.89
CA ASP A 308 8.91 -21.85 -23.77
C ASP A 308 7.68 -21.98 -22.87
N VAL A 309 7.15 -23.20 -22.80
CA VAL A 309 6.10 -23.57 -21.84
C VAL A 309 6.69 -23.44 -20.45
N ARG A 310 5.94 -22.83 -19.53
CA ARG A 310 6.33 -22.81 -18.11
C ARG A 310 6.32 -24.23 -17.57
N ILE A 311 7.51 -24.81 -17.45
CA ILE A 311 7.74 -26.09 -16.75
C ILE A 311 8.47 -25.74 -15.45
N GLY A 312 7.90 -24.81 -14.67
CA GLY A 312 8.27 -24.61 -13.28
C GLY A 312 7.63 -25.72 -12.44
N PRO A 313 8.36 -26.35 -11.51
CA PRO A 313 7.71 -27.22 -10.54
C PRO A 313 6.83 -26.37 -9.63
N ILE A 314 5.56 -26.77 -9.47
CA ILE A 314 4.52 -26.13 -8.64
C ILE A 314 5.01 -25.74 -7.23
N GLU A 315 6.09 -26.36 -6.75
CA GLU A 315 6.72 -26.07 -5.48
C GLU A 315 8.26 -26.13 -5.60
N LEU A 316 8.96 -25.32 -4.80
CA LEU A 316 10.42 -25.33 -4.73
C LEU A 316 10.97 -26.72 -4.38
N PRO A 317 12.03 -27.20 -5.06
CA PRO A 317 12.61 -28.50 -4.74
C PRO A 317 13.34 -28.52 -3.38
N ALA A 318 13.45 -27.38 -2.69
CA ALA A 318 14.13 -27.21 -1.41
C ALA A 318 13.18 -26.66 -0.32
N ALA A 319 13.50 -26.90 0.95
CA ALA A 319 12.79 -26.34 2.11
C ALA A 319 13.10 -24.82 2.31
N LEU A 320 12.81 -24.03 1.27
CA LEU A 320 12.99 -22.58 1.22
C LEU A 320 11.61 -21.88 1.26
N PRO A 321 11.56 -20.62 1.73
CA PRO A 321 12.63 -19.90 2.41
C PRO A 321 12.87 -20.44 3.82
N ARG A 322 14.04 -20.13 4.39
CA ARG A 322 14.30 -20.27 5.82
C ARG A 322 13.72 -19.08 6.56
N PHE A 323 12.99 -19.36 7.64
CA PHE A 323 12.37 -18.32 8.44
C PHE A 323 13.20 -17.99 9.68
N ARG A 324 13.31 -16.70 9.99
CA ARG A 324 13.85 -16.19 11.24
C ARG A 324 12.90 -15.20 11.86
N GLN A 325 12.99 -15.11 13.16
CA GLN A 325 12.37 -14.04 13.93
C GLN A 325 13.46 -13.35 14.73
N LEU A 326 13.53 -12.03 14.65
CA LEU A 326 14.32 -11.24 15.58
C LEU A 326 13.76 -11.48 16.98
N LYS A 327 14.59 -12.05 17.85
CA LYS A 327 14.25 -12.14 19.27
C LYS A 327 14.22 -10.74 19.84
N ARG A 328 13.23 -10.49 20.69
CA ARG A 328 13.18 -9.27 21.50
C ARG A 328 14.45 -9.14 22.33
N ALA A 329 14.85 -7.89 22.57
CA ALA A 329 15.80 -7.58 23.62
C ALA A 329 15.34 -8.26 24.93
N ALA A 330 16.27 -8.93 25.62
CA ALA A 330 16.00 -9.64 26.85
C ALA A 330 15.29 -8.71 27.86
N GLY A 331 14.07 -9.09 28.29
CA GLY A 331 13.26 -8.31 29.24
C GLY A 331 11.97 -7.70 28.68
N ALA A 332 11.71 -7.79 27.37
CA ALA A 332 10.42 -7.40 26.83
C ALA A 332 9.29 -8.32 27.36
N LYS A 333 8.23 -7.72 27.92
CA LYS A 333 7.08 -8.48 28.44
C LYS A 333 6.42 -9.27 27.30
N PRO A 334 6.02 -10.54 27.52
CA PRO A 334 5.32 -11.32 26.50
C PRO A 334 4.16 -10.52 25.91
N ALA A 335 3.91 -10.72 24.61
CA ALA A 335 2.82 -10.04 23.91
C ALA A 335 1.55 -10.12 24.78
N PRO A 336 0.90 -8.99 25.08
CA PRO A 336 -0.34 -9.01 25.85
C PRO A 336 -1.35 -9.90 25.14
N SER A 337 -2.27 -10.48 25.91
CA SER A 337 -3.44 -11.18 25.36
C SER A 337 -4.05 -10.35 24.24
N GLN A 338 -4.30 -10.98 23.08
CA GLN A 338 -4.78 -10.32 21.87
C GLN A 338 -6.02 -9.50 22.20
N VAL A 339 -5.88 -8.18 22.20
CA VAL A 339 -7.01 -7.27 22.40
C VAL A 339 -7.83 -7.31 21.12
N ALA A 340 -9.15 -7.42 21.26
CA ALA A 340 -10.06 -7.44 20.13
C ALA A 340 -11.32 -6.62 20.46
N LEU A 341 -11.94 -6.07 19.43
CA LEU A 341 -13.32 -5.65 19.52
C LEU A 341 -14.18 -6.91 19.56
N PRO A 342 -15.24 -6.98 20.40
CA PRO A 342 -16.18 -8.09 20.33
C PRO A 342 -16.84 -8.14 18.95
N ALA A 343 -17.47 -9.27 18.64
CA ALA A 343 -18.27 -9.41 17.42
C ALA A 343 -19.27 -8.26 17.31
N TRP A 344 -19.48 -7.74 16.10
CA TRP A 344 -20.30 -6.58 15.87
C TRP A 344 -21.73 -6.79 16.32
N SER A 345 -22.29 -8.00 16.18
CA SER A 345 -23.61 -8.34 16.72
C SER A 345 -23.72 -8.11 18.24
N GLN A 346 -22.62 -8.27 18.98
CA GLN A 346 -22.55 -7.96 20.41
C GLN A 346 -22.24 -6.48 20.64
N LEU A 347 -21.35 -5.92 19.81
CA LEU A 347 -20.95 -4.53 19.90
C LEU A 347 -22.12 -3.58 19.58
N SER A 348 -22.98 -3.91 18.62
CA SER A 348 -24.16 -3.13 18.24
C SER A 348 -25.20 -3.08 19.36
N ILE A 349 -25.32 -4.13 20.18
CA ILE A 349 -26.16 -4.11 21.39
C ILE A 349 -25.58 -3.14 22.43
N ALA A 350 -24.26 -3.15 22.60
CA ALA A 350 -23.56 -2.21 23.49
C ALA A 350 -23.63 -0.76 22.95
N LEU A 351 -23.47 -0.57 21.63
CA LEU A 351 -23.40 0.71 20.94
C LEU A 351 -24.78 1.28 20.55
N GLY A 352 -25.83 0.47 20.50
CA GLY A 352 -27.21 0.92 20.32
C GLY A 352 -27.69 1.78 21.50
N ARG A 353 -27.01 1.69 22.65
CA ARG A 353 -27.15 2.63 23.77
C ARG A 353 -26.34 3.92 23.59
N LEU A 354 -25.44 3.98 22.62
CA LEU A 354 -24.36 4.97 22.44
C LEU A 354 -24.32 5.62 21.04
N LEU A 355 -25.45 5.66 20.31
CA LEU A 355 -25.72 6.49 19.12
C LEU A 355 -25.41 5.89 17.73
N LEU A 356 -25.00 4.62 17.59
CA LEU A 356 -24.87 4.03 16.25
C LEU A 356 -26.19 3.41 15.77
N PRO A 357 -26.68 3.77 14.57
CA PRO A 357 -27.86 3.15 13.98
C PRO A 357 -27.71 1.63 13.77
N GLU A 358 -28.83 0.90 13.77
CA GLU A 358 -28.83 -0.57 13.56
C GLU A 358 -28.36 -0.99 12.16
N ASP A 359 -28.45 -0.09 11.17
CA ASP A 359 -28.09 -0.31 9.76
C ASP A 359 -26.71 0.27 9.39
N VAL A 360 -25.80 0.39 10.36
CA VAL A 360 -24.41 0.79 10.08
C VAL A 360 -23.71 -0.24 9.21
N ARG A 361 -23.09 0.25 8.13
CA ARG A 361 -22.20 -0.55 7.27
C ARG A 361 -20.83 -0.72 7.92
N LEU A 362 -20.45 -1.97 8.21
CA LEU A 362 -19.18 -2.31 8.88
C LEU A 362 -17.96 -1.89 8.08
N ASP A 363 -18.02 -2.07 6.77
CA ASP A 363 -16.98 -1.68 5.82
C ASP A 363 -16.79 -0.16 5.72
N HIS A 364 -17.68 0.63 6.31
CA HIS A 364 -17.59 2.09 6.43
C HIS A 364 -17.10 2.56 7.82
N CYS A 365 -16.88 1.63 8.75
CA CYS A 365 -16.39 1.92 10.10
C CYS A 365 -14.87 1.74 10.16
N TRP A 366 -14.16 2.84 10.39
CA TRP A 366 -12.71 2.86 10.46
C TRP A 366 -12.23 2.77 11.89
N VAL A 367 -11.26 1.88 12.14
CA VAL A 367 -10.74 1.60 13.47
C VAL A 367 -9.27 2.03 13.56
N TYR A 368 -8.95 2.75 14.61
CA TYR A 368 -7.59 3.21 14.93
C TYR A 368 -7.26 2.91 16.39
N VAL A 369 -5.99 2.64 16.66
CA VAL A 369 -5.44 2.51 18.02
C VAL A 369 -4.45 3.63 18.26
N LEU A 370 -4.72 4.46 19.27
CA LEU A 370 -3.84 5.51 19.76
C LEU A 370 -3.11 5.03 21.00
N LYS A 371 -1.78 4.92 20.91
CA LYS A 371 -0.91 4.53 22.01
C LYS A 371 -0.34 5.76 22.70
N GLY A 372 -0.19 5.71 24.03
CA GLY A 372 0.47 6.78 24.79
C GLY A 372 -0.31 8.10 24.93
N LEU A 373 -1.61 8.11 24.57
CA LEU A 373 -2.43 9.35 24.58
C LEU A 373 -2.57 9.98 25.98
N ARG A 374 -2.63 9.14 27.03
CA ARG A 374 -2.83 9.55 28.43
C ARG A 374 -1.65 10.28 29.05
N GLU A 375 -0.44 10.03 28.56
CA GLU A 375 0.78 10.56 29.18
C GLU A 375 0.97 12.06 28.91
N GLY A 376 0.13 12.67 28.06
CA GLY A 376 -0.02 14.12 27.88
C GLY A 376 1.21 14.86 27.34
N LYS A 377 2.35 14.18 27.20
CA LYS A 377 3.65 14.77 26.86
C LYS A 377 4.14 14.43 25.45
N GLY A 378 3.31 13.79 24.62
CA GLY A 378 3.63 13.45 23.21
C GLY A 378 4.71 12.37 23.02
N ALA A 379 5.61 12.18 24.00
CA ALA A 379 6.56 11.08 24.01
C ALA A 379 5.82 9.74 23.97
N GLY A 380 6.14 8.91 22.98
CA GLY A 380 5.50 7.59 22.79
C GLY A 380 4.11 7.61 22.14
N LEU A 381 3.60 8.77 21.73
CA LEU A 381 2.33 8.84 21.00
C LEU A 381 2.48 8.14 19.64
N ARG A 382 1.64 7.14 19.39
CA ARG A 382 1.57 6.44 18.09
C ARG A 382 0.14 6.21 17.67
N LEU A 383 -0.06 6.08 16.36
CA LEU A 383 -1.33 5.79 15.74
C LEU A 383 -1.16 4.55 14.86
N LEU A 384 -1.90 3.49 15.17
CA LEU A 384 -1.97 2.27 14.38
C LEU A 384 -3.35 2.21 13.69
N ALA A 385 -3.36 2.32 12.37
CA ALA A 385 -4.59 2.10 11.62
C ALA A 385 -4.90 0.60 11.57
N GLN A 386 -6.10 0.20 11.97
CA GLN A 386 -6.56 -1.19 11.90
C GLN A 386 -7.37 -1.46 10.62
N GLY A 387 -7.78 -0.40 9.91
CA GLY A 387 -8.56 -0.44 8.69
C GLY A 387 -10.06 -0.42 9.00
N THR A 388 -10.84 -1.29 8.36
CA THR A 388 -12.30 -1.35 8.53
C THR A 388 -12.77 -2.67 9.13
N LEU A 389 -13.96 -2.65 9.73
CA LEU A 389 -14.60 -3.87 10.18
C LEU A 389 -15.04 -4.68 8.95
N GLU A 390 -14.60 -5.94 8.87
CA GLU A 390 -14.95 -6.84 7.77
C GLU A 390 -16.26 -7.60 8.05
N THR A 391 -16.86 -8.22 7.04
CA THR A 391 -18.10 -8.99 7.21
C THR A 391 -17.99 -10.06 8.28
N ARG A 392 -16.82 -10.72 8.41
CA ARG A 392 -16.58 -11.71 9.48
C ARG A 392 -16.65 -11.11 10.89
N SER A 393 -16.38 -9.81 11.02
CA SER A 393 -16.52 -9.11 12.29
C SER A 393 -17.96 -9.05 12.77
N ALA A 394 -18.96 -9.37 11.93
CA ALA A 394 -20.35 -9.53 12.37
C ALA A 394 -20.49 -10.54 13.52
N ASP A 395 -19.78 -11.66 13.39
CA ASP A 395 -19.91 -12.83 14.26
C ASP A 395 -18.62 -13.21 14.99
N THR A 396 -17.49 -12.61 14.60
CA THR A 396 -16.19 -12.86 15.21
C THR A 396 -15.58 -11.58 15.77
N ALA A 397 -14.77 -11.72 16.81
CA ALA A 397 -14.04 -10.60 17.38
C ALA A 397 -13.04 -10.03 16.37
N PHE A 398 -12.95 -8.71 16.26
CA PHE A 398 -12.02 -8.03 15.36
C PHE A 398 -10.70 -7.71 16.09
N PRO A 399 -9.58 -8.34 15.72
CA PRO A 399 -8.32 -8.15 16.45
C PRO A 399 -7.78 -6.73 16.28
N LEU A 400 -7.40 -6.12 17.40
CA LEU A 400 -6.75 -4.81 17.50
C LEU A 400 -5.23 -5.01 17.61
N LEU A 401 -4.58 -5.16 16.46
CA LEU A 401 -3.17 -5.52 16.37
C LEU A 401 -2.28 -4.41 16.91
N GLY A 402 -1.35 -4.79 17.79
CA GLY A 402 -0.43 -3.88 18.47
C GLY A 402 -1.06 -3.08 19.61
N ALA A 403 -2.34 -3.29 19.91
CA ALA A 403 -3.02 -2.65 21.04
C ALA A 403 -2.68 -3.32 22.38
N ALA A 404 -2.69 -2.53 23.44
CA ALA A 404 -2.47 -2.98 24.81
C ALA A 404 -3.44 -2.28 25.79
N PRO A 405 -3.67 -2.84 26.99
CA PRO A 405 -4.41 -2.15 28.04
C PRO A 405 -3.86 -0.74 28.30
N GLY A 406 -4.74 0.25 28.39
CA GLY A 406 -4.43 1.68 28.54
C GLY A 406 -4.35 2.45 27.21
N ASP A 407 -4.28 1.77 26.07
CA ASP A 407 -4.40 2.43 24.75
C ASP A 407 -5.84 2.89 24.50
N THR A 408 -6.01 3.83 23.57
CA THR A 408 -7.33 4.34 23.15
C THR A 408 -7.69 3.78 21.79
N VAL A 409 -8.88 3.22 21.64
CA VAL A 409 -9.46 2.83 20.35
C VAL A 409 -10.36 3.96 19.87
N LEU A 410 -10.23 4.33 18.62
CA LEU A 410 -11.12 5.24 17.91
C LEU A 410 -11.89 4.47 16.84
N LEU A 411 -13.18 4.71 16.75
CA LEU A 411 -14.07 4.21 15.70
C LEU A 411 -14.71 5.41 14.99
N ILE A 412 -14.53 5.49 13.67
CA ILE A 412 -15.09 6.55 12.83
C ILE A 412 -16.09 5.91 11.87
N ASN A 413 -17.37 6.20 12.04
CA ASN A 413 -18.43 5.73 11.16
C ASN A 413 -18.72 6.78 10.08
N GLN A 414 -18.57 6.38 8.81
CA GLN A 414 -18.83 7.21 7.64
C GLN A 414 -19.81 6.53 6.69
N THR A 415 -21.06 6.44 7.12
CA THR A 415 -22.13 5.93 6.26
C THR A 415 -22.60 7.02 5.30
N ASN A 416 -22.66 6.72 4.00
CA ASN A 416 -23.07 7.69 2.97
C ASN A 416 -24.46 8.27 3.29
N GLY A 417 -24.60 9.59 3.16
CA GLY A 417 -25.87 10.29 3.43
C GLY A 417 -26.20 10.45 4.92
N ARG A 418 -25.30 10.07 5.83
CA ARG A 418 -25.45 10.26 7.27
C ARG A 418 -24.34 11.11 7.86
N PRO A 419 -24.61 11.84 8.96
CA PRO A 419 -23.57 12.53 9.68
C PRO A 419 -22.48 11.55 10.12
N THR A 420 -21.22 11.93 9.93
CA THR A 420 -20.08 11.18 10.45
C THR A 420 -20.12 11.21 11.98
N SER A 421 -19.88 10.06 12.62
CA SER A 421 -19.77 9.96 14.08
C SER A 421 -18.41 9.37 14.47
N VAL A 422 -17.84 9.87 15.57
CA VAL A 422 -16.58 9.37 16.12
C VAL A 422 -16.82 8.88 17.54
N LEU A 423 -16.49 7.63 17.80
CA LEU A 423 -16.52 7.04 19.12
C LEU A 423 -15.10 6.75 19.58
N ARG A 424 -14.87 6.84 20.89
CA ARG A 424 -13.62 6.39 21.49
C ARG A 424 -13.89 5.48 22.68
N ALA A 425 -12.99 4.55 22.93
CA ALA A 425 -12.97 3.77 24.15
C ALA A 425 -11.52 3.60 24.59
N GLU A 426 -11.31 3.49 25.90
CA GLU A 426 -10.04 3.02 26.41
C GLU A 426 -10.06 1.52 26.54
N ILE A 427 -8.93 0.86 26.25
CA ILE A 427 -8.77 -0.59 26.40
C ILE A 427 -8.49 -0.88 27.87
N PRO A 428 -9.43 -1.44 28.65
CA PRO A 428 -9.13 -1.80 30.02
C PRO A 428 -8.34 -3.11 30.08
N ALA A 429 -7.78 -3.43 31.24
CA ALA A 429 -7.19 -4.74 31.48
C ALA A 429 -8.22 -5.89 31.42
N THR A 430 -9.51 -5.60 31.60
CA THR A 430 -10.61 -6.58 31.59
C THR A 430 -11.13 -6.93 30.19
N GLY A 431 -10.80 -6.12 29.17
CA GLY A 431 -11.28 -6.26 27.80
C GLY A 431 -12.63 -5.59 27.45
N GLU A 432 -13.42 -5.13 28.42
CA GLU A 432 -14.74 -4.52 28.15
C GLU A 432 -14.64 -3.03 27.81
N LEU A 433 -14.89 -2.66 26.55
CA LEU A 433 -14.75 -1.29 26.08
C LEU A 433 -15.93 -0.40 26.49
N ALA A 434 -15.66 0.62 27.29
CA ALA A 434 -16.61 1.69 27.60
C ALA A 434 -16.51 2.81 26.54
N TRP A 435 -17.43 2.80 25.58
CA TRP A 435 -17.45 3.80 24.51
C TRP A 435 -18.03 5.13 24.96
N VAL A 436 -17.43 6.21 24.48
CA VAL A 436 -17.92 7.58 24.65
C VAL A 436 -17.92 8.29 23.30
N ASP A 437 -18.88 9.20 23.13
CA ASP A 437 -18.93 10.07 21.95
C ASP A 437 -17.72 11.01 21.94
N ALA A 438 -16.97 10.96 20.84
CA ALA A 438 -15.81 11.79 20.56
C ALA A 438 -16.00 12.59 19.26
N THR A 439 -17.24 12.68 18.77
CA THR A 439 -17.58 13.39 17.53
C THR A 439 -17.25 14.88 17.68
N PRO A 440 -16.44 15.47 16.77
CA PRO A 440 -16.17 16.90 16.80
C PRO A 440 -17.46 17.70 16.53
N PRO A 441 -17.56 18.96 17.00
CA PRO A 441 -18.76 19.77 16.79
C PRO A 441 -19.06 20.02 15.30
N ALA A 442 -18.01 20.03 14.47
CA ALA A 442 -18.11 20.02 13.03
C ALA A 442 -16.78 19.54 12.43
N PHE A 443 -16.82 19.06 11.19
CA PHE A 443 -15.69 18.45 10.50
C PHE A 443 -15.00 19.50 9.60
N PRO A 444 -13.73 19.87 9.87
CA PRO A 444 -12.97 20.74 8.98
C PRO A 444 -12.60 20.01 7.69
N MET A 445 -12.38 20.77 6.60
CA MET A 445 -11.63 20.23 5.46
C MET A 445 -10.14 20.23 5.82
N ILE A 446 -9.46 19.10 5.57
CA ILE A 446 -8.11 18.83 6.08
C ILE A 446 -7.17 18.53 4.92
N ASP A 447 -6.43 19.53 4.47
CA ASP A 447 -5.53 19.34 3.34
C ASP A 447 -4.11 19.06 3.80
N VAL A 448 -3.53 17.98 3.27
CA VAL A 448 -2.12 17.67 3.44
C VAL A 448 -1.43 18.04 2.13
N VAL A 449 -0.77 19.20 2.12
CA VAL A 449 -0.22 19.81 0.92
C VAL A 449 1.30 19.56 0.87
N PRO A 450 1.82 18.92 -0.19
CA PRO A 450 3.25 18.86 -0.39
C PRO A 450 3.80 20.23 -0.81
N GLU A 451 4.88 20.66 -0.17
CA GLU A 451 5.59 21.88 -0.56
C GLU A 451 6.32 21.68 -1.90
N PRO A 452 6.61 22.77 -2.62
CA PRO A 452 7.50 22.73 -3.77
C PRO A 452 8.84 22.09 -3.40
N VAL A 453 9.32 21.17 -4.22
CA VAL A 453 10.61 20.51 -4.02
C VAL A 453 11.42 20.58 -5.30
N GLU A 454 12.73 20.70 -5.16
CA GLU A 454 13.64 20.50 -6.29
C GLU A 454 13.56 19.05 -6.77
N PRO A 455 13.77 18.79 -8.08
CA PRO A 455 13.81 17.44 -8.62
C PRO A 455 14.75 16.53 -7.81
N ASN A 456 14.33 15.28 -7.59
CA ASN A 456 15.08 14.25 -6.85
C ASN A 456 15.38 14.58 -5.37
N THR A 457 14.72 15.58 -4.78
CA THR A 457 14.86 15.85 -3.34
C THR A 457 14.37 14.65 -2.52
N PRO A 458 15.20 14.09 -1.62
CA PRO A 458 14.92 12.84 -0.92
C PRO A 458 13.87 12.96 0.20
N VAL A 459 13.46 14.17 0.56
CA VAL A 459 12.54 14.41 1.66
C VAL A 459 11.53 15.43 1.18
N ALA A 460 10.27 15.05 1.24
CA ALA A 460 9.19 15.99 0.99
C ALA A 460 8.86 16.73 2.30
N GLU A 461 8.47 17.99 2.17
CA GLU A 461 7.90 18.76 3.26
C GLU A 461 6.38 18.84 3.07
N LEU A 462 5.62 18.61 4.14
CA LEU A 462 4.16 18.65 4.15
C LEU A 462 3.65 19.77 5.03
N VAL A 463 2.61 20.46 4.57
CA VAL A 463 1.83 21.40 5.37
C VAL A 463 0.42 20.85 5.54
N VAL A 464 -0.03 20.76 6.79
CA VAL A 464 -1.43 20.46 7.12
C VAL A 464 -2.19 21.77 7.18
N ARG A 465 -3.30 21.86 6.44
CA ARG A 465 -4.19 23.03 6.41
C ARG A 465 -5.58 22.62 6.88
N LEU A 466 -6.18 23.45 7.73
CA LEU A 466 -7.54 23.28 8.22
C LEU A 466 -8.37 24.46 7.75
N HIS A 467 -9.37 24.19 6.93
CA HIS A 467 -10.29 25.22 6.43
C HIS A 467 -11.42 25.46 7.40
N ASP A 468 -11.95 26.69 7.39
CA ASP A 468 -12.92 27.20 8.37
C ASP A 468 -14.05 26.20 8.59
N VAL A 469 -14.30 25.93 9.87
CA VAL A 469 -15.44 25.17 10.34
C VAL A 469 -16.55 26.19 10.57
N PRO A 470 -17.62 26.25 9.76
CA PRO A 470 -18.68 27.23 9.95
C PRO A 470 -19.27 27.09 11.36
N GLY A 471 -19.01 28.09 12.23
CA GLY A 471 -19.46 28.10 13.63
C GLY A 471 -18.78 27.11 14.58
N GLY A 472 -17.66 26.49 14.18
CA GLY A 472 -16.99 25.44 14.96
C GLY A 472 -15.80 25.91 15.80
N GLU A 473 -15.55 25.19 16.90
CA GLU A 473 -14.32 25.30 17.67
C GLU A 473 -13.14 24.72 16.87
N ALA A 474 -12.00 25.42 16.82
CA ALA A 474 -10.78 24.90 16.19
C ALA A 474 -10.15 23.79 17.07
N PRO A 475 -9.45 22.79 16.48
CA PRO A 475 -8.76 21.78 17.28
C PRO A 475 -7.66 22.42 18.13
N GLU A 476 -7.52 21.96 19.37
CA GLU A 476 -6.44 22.37 20.29
C GLU A 476 -5.10 21.79 19.87
N GLN A 477 -5.12 20.62 19.24
CA GLN A 477 -3.91 19.89 18.83
C GLN A 477 -4.11 19.24 17.47
N VAL A 478 -3.08 19.35 16.64
CA VAL A 478 -2.99 18.71 15.32
C VAL A 478 -1.72 17.88 15.34
N TYR A 479 -1.79 16.62 14.94
CA TYR A 479 -0.63 15.72 14.86
C TYR A 479 -0.53 15.12 13.48
N LEU A 480 0.70 14.83 13.05
CA LEU A 480 1.02 14.17 11.80
C LEU A 480 1.77 12.87 12.09
N PHE A 481 1.24 11.75 11.64
CA PHE A 481 1.80 10.41 11.85
C PHE A 481 2.24 9.82 10.50
N PRO A 482 3.56 9.73 10.21
CA PRO A 482 4.03 9.00 9.04
C PRO A 482 3.71 7.52 9.15
N LEU A 483 3.38 6.88 8.03
CA LEU A 483 3.19 5.43 7.96
C LEU A 483 4.54 4.70 8.14
N GLY A 484 4.57 3.62 8.92
CA GLY A 484 5.80 2.89 9.21
C GLY A 484 6.75 3.66 10.13
N GLN A 485 6.21 4.51 11.00
CA GLN A 485 6.95 5.31 11.97
C GLN A 485 7.88 4.42 12.84
N PRO A 486 9.18 4.75 12.96
CA PRO A 486 10.11 4.07 13.85
C PRO A 486 9.70 4.16 15.31
N ALA A 487 10.16 3.20 16.09
CA ALA A 487 9.74 3.09 17.48
C ALA A 487 10.21 4.25 18.39
N ASP A 488 11.31 4.88 18.03
CA ASP A 488 11.98 5.96 18.75
C ASP A 488 11.59 7.36 18.28
N GLU A 489 10.81 7.48 17.20
CA GLU A 489 10.37 8.77 16.68
C GLU A 489 9.27 9.36 17.59
N SER A 490 9.52 10.55 18.14
CA SER A 490 8.55 11.27 18.98
C SER A 490 7.61 12.12 18.13
N ILE A 491 6.30 11.92 18.27
CA ILE A 491 5.29 12.77 17.62
C ILE A 491 4.93 13.93 18.54
N VAL A 492 5.07 15.14 18.03
CA VAL A 492 4.72 16.38 18.73
C VAL A 492 3.56 17.08 18.03
N PRO A 493 2.72 17.84 18.76
CA PRO A 493 1.70 18.66 18.13
C PRO A 493 2.31 19.65 17.13
N LEU A 494 1.70 19.76 15.96
CA LEU A 494 2.08 20.72 14.94
C LEU A 494 1.81 22.14 15.42
N LYS A 495 2.78 23.01 15.16
CA LYS A 495 2.61 24.46 15.33
C LYS A 495 2.05 25.04 14.04
N GLY A 496 0.94 25.75 14.13
CA GLY A 496 0.34 26.44 13.00
C GLY A 496 -0.34 27.74 13.41
N ALA A 497 -0.69 28.55 12.41
CA ALA A 497 -1.31 29.85 12.59
C ALA A 497 -2.17 30.23 11.37
N GLY A 498 -2.94 31.31 11.49
CA GLY A 498 -3.73 31.89 10.40
C GLY A 498 -5.15 31.35 10.29
N THR A 499 -5.89 31.89 9.32
CA THR A 499 -7.24 31.49 8.92
C THR A 499 -7.27 31.47 7.39
N PRO A 500 -7.30 30.31 6.73
CA PRO A 500 -7.32 28.96 7.31
C PRO A 500 -6.05 28.67 8.14
N TRP A 501 -6.16 27.81 9.15
CA TRP A 501 -5.02 27.39 9.97
C TRP A 501 -4.07 26.56 9.09
N ALA A 502 -2.77 26.85 9.15
CA ALA A 502 -1.75 26.07 8.45
C ALA A 502 -0.57 25.75 9.37
N SER A 503 -0.10 24.50 9.34
CA SER A 503 1.09 24.09 10.06
C SER A 503 2.36 24.70 9.45
N LYS A 504 3.46 24.71 10.21
CA LYS A 504 4.79 24.81 9.60
C LYS A 504 5.06 23.57 8.73
N PRO A 505 5.88 23.67 7.66
CA PRO A 505 6.31 22.51 6.89
C PRO A 505 6.94 21.43 7.77
N GLN A 506 6.54 20.18 7.55
CA GLN A 506 7.03 19.00 8.25
C GLN A 506 7.79 18.11 7.30
N ARG A 507 9.05 17.80 7.62
CA ARG A 507 9.87 16.87 6.84
C ARG A 507 9.38 15.45 7.03
N MET A 508 9.06 14.78 5.94
CA MET A 508 8.47 13.44 5.96
C MET A 508 9.27 12.47 5.09
N ARG A 509 9.56 11.29 5.65
CA ARG A 509 10.22 10.20 4.93
C ARG A 509 9.28 9.46 3.97
N THR A 510 7.98 9.65 4.18
CA THR A 510 6.91 9.03 3.42
C THR A 510 5.77 10.04 3.27
N LEU A 511 5.09 9.98 2.13
CA LEU A 511 3.88 10.76 1.89
C LEU A 511 2.60 9.96 2.17
N ASP A 512 2.73 8.91 2.98
CA ASP A 512 1.64 8.11 3.52
C ASP A 512 1.58 8.31 5.04
N GLY A 513 0.37 8.44 5.59
CA GLY A 513 0.22 8.61 7.02
C GLY A 513 -1.18 9.03 7.45
N HIS A 514 -1.25 9.62 8.64
CA HIS A 514 -2.49 10.06 9.26
C HIS A 514 -2.34 11.45 9.88
N VAL A 515 -3.42 12.24 9.82
CA VAL A 515 -3.58 13.46 10.62
C VAL A 515 -4.56 13.15 11.75
N LEU A 516 -4.17 13.45 12.99
CA LEU A 516 -5.06 13.41 14.15
C LEU A 516 -5.37 14.84 14.59
N LEU A 517 -6.65 15.16 14.69
CA LEU A 517 -7.15 16.39 15.28
C LEU A 517 -7.76 16.08 16.65
N ARG A 518 -7.46 16.92 17.65
CA ARG A 518 -8.05 16.84 18.99
C ARG A 518 -8.63 18.17 19.40
N TRP A 519 -9.82 18.14 19.98
CA TRP A 519 -10.51 19.28 20.57
C TRP A 519 -10.66 19.08 22.08
N LYS A 520 -11.25 20.07 22.75
CA LYS A 520 -11.72 19.96 24.12
C LYS A 520 -12.66 18.78 24.30
N HIS A 521 -12.75 18.32 25.55
CA HIS A 521 -13.60 17.20 25.96
C HIS A 521 -13.27 15.89 25.23
N ASP A 522 -12.01 15.73 24.81
CA ASP A 522 -11.52 14.53 24.11
C ASP A 522 -12.29 14.18 22.82
N ARG A 523 -12.81 15.17 22.12
CA ARG A 523 -13.31 14.97 20.75
C ARG A 523 -12.14 14.84 19.80
N MET A 524 -12.25 13.94 18.82
CA MET A 524 -11.13 13.55 17.97
C MET A 524 -11.57 13.27 16.54
N LEU A 525 -10.62 13.37 15.61
CA LEU A 525 -10.80 12.97 14.23
C LEU A 525 -9.47 12.47 13.67
N VAL A 526 -9.51 11.36 12.94
CA VAL A 526 -8.36 10.84 12.19
C VAL A 526 -8.68 10.85 10.69
N CYS A 527 -7.75 11.37 9.90
CA CYS A 527 -7.81 11.33 8.44
C CYS A 527 -6.56 10.66 7.89
N ALA A 528 -6.71 9.70 6.99
CA ALA A 528 -5.59 9.13 6.27
C ALA A 528 -5.21 10.02 5.08
N PHE A 529 -3.91 10.20 4.86
CA PHE A 529 -3.37 10.78 3.64
C PHE A 529 -2.37 9.82 3.02
N SER A 530 -2.21 9.91 1.70
CA SER A 530 -1.39 8.98 0.93
C SER A 530 -0.99 9.60 -0.39
N GLN A 531 0.26 9.41 -0.78
CA GLN A 531 0.71 9.73 -2.12
C GLN A 531 0.38 8.60 -3.09
N GLY A 532 0.25 7.34 -2.69
CA GLY A 532 -0.12 6.23 -3.60
C GLY A 532 0.69 6.14 -4.90
N GLY A 533 1.64 5.20 -4.95
CA GLY A 533 2.60 5.09 -6.06
C GLY A 533 3.62 6.22 -6.07
N ASP A 534 4.87 5.92 -6.43
CA ASP A 534 6.00 6.88 -6.53
C ASP A 534 6.11 7.89 -5.38
N GLY A 535 6.42 7.40 -4.18
CA GLY A 535 6.83 8.14 -2.96
C GLY A 535 7.74 9.38 -3.14
N PRO A 536 8.19 9.99 -2.03
CA PRO A 536 8.89 11.29 -2.09
C PRO A 536 10.16 11.25 -2.97
N TYR A 537 10.75 10.07 -3.12
CA TYR A 537 11.78 9.75 -4.10
C TYR A 537 11.13 9.43 -5.45
N SER A 538 11.05 10.38 -6.37
CA SER A 538 10.78 10.04 -7.79
C SER A 538 11.92 9.14 -8.23
N SER A 539 11.67 7.94 -8.76
CA SER A 539 12.68 6.90 -8.99
C SER A 539 13.09 6.78 -10.45
N ARG A 540 14.39 6.70 -10.74
CA ARG A 540 14.89 6.05 -11.97
C ARG A 540 15.23 4.56 -11.75
N PRO A 541 14.97 3.65 -12.72
CA PRO A 541 14.05 3.85 -13.84
C PRO A 541 12.64 4.10 -13.30
N TYR A 542 11.91 4.98 -13.96
CA TYR A 542 10.54 5.32 -13.61
C TYR A 542 9.64 4.10 -13.78
N PRO A 543 8.57 3.96 -12.99
CA PRO A 543 7.50 3.08 -13.44
C PRO A 543 7.10 3.50 -14.85
N ALA A 544 6.78 2.54 -15.71
CA ALA A 544 6.38 2.82 -17.09
C ALA A 544 5.16 3.75 -17.14
N ASN A 545 4.38 3.76 -16.06
CA ASN A 545 3.21 4.59 -15.86
C ASN A 545 3.26 5.17 -14.44
N PRO A 546 3.53 6.48 -14.26
CA PRO A 546 3.54 7.05 -12.93
C PRO A 546 2.12 7.10 -12.36
N MET A 547 1.78 6.14 -11.50
CA MET A 547 0.80 6.39 -10.45
C MET A 547 1.44 7.34 -9.46
N ASN A 548 1.08 8.63 -9.53
CA ASN A 548 1.66 9.66 -8.67
C ASN A 548 0.82 9.97 -7.43
N ALA A 549 -0.46 9.59 -7.44
CA ALA A 549 -1.44 9.89 -6.39
C ALA A 549 -2.38 8.69 -6.17
N GLY A 550 -2.54 8.23 -4.94
CA GLY A 550 -3.56 7.24 -4.59
C GLY A 550 -3.89 7.24 -3.11
N SER A 551 -5.17 7.02 -2.77
CA SER A 551 -5.60 6.93 -1.37
C SER A 551 -4.97 5.72 -0.68
N SER A 552 -4.84 5.80 0.65
CA SER A 552 -4.24 4.71 1.43
C SER A 552 -5.00 3.39 1.25
N ASP A 553 -6.28 3.47 0.88
CA ASP A 553 -7.20 2.35 0.68
C ASP A 553 -7.55 2.06 -0.78
N GLY A 554 -6.87 2.73 -1.71
CA GLY A 554 -7.01 2.49 -3.14
C GLY A 554 -8.34 2.89 -3.77
N GLN A 555 -9.23 3.55 -3.02
CA GLN A 555 -10.52 4.01 -3.52
C GLN A 555 -10.40 5.21 -4.47
N THR A 556 -9.28 5.94 -4.45
CA THR A 556 -8.99 7.03 -5.39
C THR A 556 -7.57 6.89 -5.91
N LEU A 557 -7.38 6.97 -7.23
CA LEU A 557 -6.08 6.85 -7.91
C LEU A 557 -5.98 7.91 -9.00
N ILE A 558 -4.78 8.42 -9.25
CA ILE A 558 -4.47 9.27 -10.40
C ILE A 558 -3.43 8.57 -11.25
N PHE A 559 -3.83 8.20 -12.45
CA PHE A 559 -2.94 7.64 -13.46
C PHE A 559 -2.40 8.74 -14.35
N MET A 560 -1.12 8.63 -14.67
CA MET A 560 -0.48 9.37 -15.75
C MET A 560 0.17 8.37 -16.68
N TYR A 561 0.09 8.62 -17.99
CA TYR A 561 0.62 7.72 -19.00
C TYR A 561 1.56 8.47 -19.92
N LYS A 562 2.70 7.85 -20.19
CA LYS A 562 3.75 8.38 -21.04
C LYS A 562 3.70 7.66 -22.38
N ASP A 563 3.11 8.30 -23.39
CA ASP A 563 3.04 7.73 -24.75
C ASP A 563 4.42 7.63 -25.42
N ASP A 564 5.35 8.52 -25.06
CA ASP A 564 6.70 8.59 -25.61
C ASP A 564 7.74 8.39 -24.52
N ALA A 565 8.44 7.24 -24.54
CA ALA A 565 9.50 6.88 -23.59
C ALA A 565 10.63 7.92 -23.46
N SER A 566 10.79 8.84 -24.42
CA SER A 566 11.81 9.89 -24.39
C SER A 566 11.40 11.16 -23.63
N ALA A 567 10.11 11.36 -23.34
CA ALA A 567 9.63 12.57 -22.66
C ALA A 567 10.27 12.76 -21.26
N PRO A 568 10.63 14.00 -20.86
CA PRO A 568 11.16 14.27 -19.52
C PRO A 568 10.14 13.93 -18.45
N GLU A 569 10.62 13.52 -17.27
CA GLU A 569 9.84 12.79 -16.27
C GLU A 569 9.40 13.74 -15.15
N PRO A 570 8.17 13.63 -14.63
CA PRO A 570 7.61 14.57 -13.66
C PRO A 570 8.14 14.36 -12.24
N ASN A 571 9.46 14.34 -12.06
CA ASN A 571 10.13 14.01 -10.80
C ASN A 571 9.88 14.99 -9.66
N ASP A 572 9.47 16.19 -10.03
CA ASP A 572 9.15 17.33 -9.20
C ASP A 572 7.67 17.38 -8.80
N VAL A 573 6.78 16.62 -9.45
CA VAL A 573 5.36 16.59 -9.11
C VAL A 573 5.12 15.60 -7.98
N LYS A 574 4.70 16.13 -6.83
CA LYS A 574 4.24 15.39 -5.66
C LYS A 574 2.76 15.63 -5.46
N LEU A 575 2.03 14.53 -5.30
CA LEU A 575 0.60 14.55 -5.04
C LEU A 575 0.31 13.86 -3.73
N VAL A 576 -0.65 14.38 -2.98
CA VAL A 576 -1.16 13.75 -1.77
C VAL A 576 -2.66 13.72 -1.87
N THR A 577 -3.22 12.53 -1.74
CA THR A 577 -4.65 12.33 -1.55
C THR A 577 -4.93 12.29 -0.06
N THR A 578 -5.98 12.98 0.40
CA THR A 578 -6.41 12.93 1.80
C THR A 578 -7.88 12.59 1.84
N ARG A 579 -8.26 11.59 2.64
CA ARG A 579 -9.67 11.26 2.84
C ARG A 579 -10.34 12.35 3.67
N MET A 580 -11.55 12.75 3.29
CA MET A 580 -12.29 13.86 3.91
C MET A 580 -13.53 13.35 4.66
N PRO A 581 -13.40 13.06 5.98
CA PRO A 581 -14.56 12.89 6.85
C PRO A 581 -15.46 14.13 6.82
N GLY A 582 -16.78 13.93 6.72
CA GLY A 582 -17.77 14.99 6.91
C GLY A 582 -17.88 16.05 5.81
N LEU A 583 -17.22 15.87 4.65
CA LEU A 583 -17.50 16.72 3.48
C LEU A 583 -18.76 16.23 2.74
N ASP A 584 -19.90 16.55 3.35
CA ASP A 584 -21.23 16.07 2.99
C ASP A 584 -21.82 16.81 1.78
N GLY A 585 -23.11 16.55 1.51
CA GLY A 585 -23.86 17.11 0.39
C GLY A 585 -23.64 16.36 -0.93
N THR A 586 -24.42 16.69 -1.95
CA THR A 586 -24.34 16.11 -3.30
C THR A 586 -24.87 17.14 -4.28
N PRO A 587 -24.73 16.95 -5.61
CA PRO A 587 -25.55 17.67 -6.57
C PRO A 587 -27.04 17.46 -6.26
N PRO A 588 -27.95 18.39 -6.64
CA PRO A 588 -29.37 18.28 -6.36
C PRO A 588 -29.98 16.91 -6.73
N GLY A 589 -30.61 16.25 -5.75
CA GLY A 589 -31.20 14.91 -5.91
C GLY A 589 -30.18 13.76 -6.02
N GLY A 590 -28.89 14.05 -5.98
CA GLY A 590 -27.83 13.06 -6.06
C GLY A 590 -27.58 12.32 -4.75
N VAL A 591 -26.95 11.15 -4.85
CA VAL A 591 -26.59 10.28 -3.72
C VAL A 591 -25.09 10.00 -3.77
N ALA A 592 -24.39 10.20 -2.65
CA ALA A 592 -22.96 9.91 -2.57
C ALA A 592 -22.71 8.39 -2.70
N ARG A 593 -21.74 8.01 -3.52
CA ARG A 593 -21.34 6.61 -3.78
C ARG A 593 -19.88 6.34 -3.44
N SER A 594 -19.18 7.32 -2.89
CA SER A 594 -17.83 7.17 -2.36
C SER A 594 -17.61 8.17 -1.22
N SER A 595 -16.54 7.95 -0.45
CA SER A 595 -15.99 9.02 0.40
C SER A 595 -15.53 10.20 -0.45
N ALA A 596 -15.46 11.39 0.16
CA ALA A 596 -14.79 12.54 -0.43
C ALA A 596 -13.27 12.46 -0.19
N PHE A 597 -12.50 12.93 -1.17
CA PHE A 597 -11.05 12.99 -1.12
C PHE A 597 -10.59 14.38 -1.56
N SER A 598 -9.62 14.96 -0.86
CA SER A 598 -8.82 16.04 -1.42
C SER A 598 -7.61 15.49 -2.16
N ILE A 599 -7.18 16.19 -3.19
CA ILE A 599 -5.99 15.93 -3.96
C ILE A 599 -5.19 17.22 -3.95
N ALA A 600 -3.99 17.17 -3.38
CA ALA A 600 -3.09 18.30 -3.25
C ALA A 600 -1.82 18.07 -4.07
N GLY A 601 -1.39 19.06 -4.84
CA GLY A 601 -0.15 19.02 -5.61
C GLY A 601 0.82 20.16 -5.27
N ASN A 602 2.11 19.89 -5.38
CA ASN A 602 3.14 20.94 -5.24
C ASN A 602 3.39 21.71 -6.56
N ALA A 603 3.03 21.11 -7.70
CA ALA A 603 3.24 21.60 -9.06
C ALA A 603 2.01 21.29 -9.93
N PRO A 604 1.81 21.99 -11.07
CA PRO A 604 0.71 21.68 -11.96
C PRO A 604 0.89 20.30 -12.62
N LEU A 605 -0.21 19.55 -12.77
CA LEU A 605 -0.22 18.29 -13.49
C LEU A 605 0.12 18.53 -14.97
N LEU A 606 0.98 17.66 -15.51
CA LEU A 606 1.41 17.75 -16.90
C LEU A 606 0.34 17.14 -17.81
N LEU A 607 -0.47 17.98 -18.45
CA LEU A 607 -1.57 17.54 -19.33
C LEU A 607 -1.12 16.59 -20.46
N ARG A 608 0.14 16.70 -20.92
CA ARG A 608 0.73 15.78 -21.91
C ARG A 608 0.84 14.33 -21.45
N LEU A 609 0.67 14.06 -20.15
CA LEU A 609 0.68 12.72 -19.57
C LEU A 609 -0.74 12.18 -19.34
N ASN A 610 -1.76 12.82 -19.89
CA ASN A 610 -3.18 12.43 -19.77
C ASN A 610 -3.60 12.10 -18.32
N PRO A 611 -3.38 13.03 -17.35
CA PRO A 611 -3.70 12.75 -15.95
C PRO A 611 -5.18 12.36 -15.83
N THR A 612 -5.43 11.18 -15.28
CA THR A 612 -6.77 10.58 -15.20
C THR A 612 -7.07 10.21 -13.76
N LEU A 613 -8.12 10.81 -13.21
CA LEU A 613 -8.66 10.46 -11.90
C LEU A 613 -9.55 9.23 -12.03
N THR A 614 -9.24 8.19 -11.27
CA THR A 614 -10.04 6.96 -11.13
C THR A 614 -10.56 6.89 -9.71
N MET A 615 -11.87 6.71 -9.54
CA MET A 615 -12.50 6.57 -8.22
C MET A 615 -13.38 5.33 -8.18
N TYR A 616 -13.24 4.54 -7.12
CA TYR A 616 -14.12 3.41 -6.82
C TYR A 616 -15.41 3.91 -6.20
N TYR A 617 -16.48 3.14 -6.39
CA TYR A 617 -17.79 3.46 -5.86
C TYR A 617 -18.47 2.24 -5.23
N ASP A 618 -19.32 2.52 -4.24
CA ASP A 618 -20.15 1.53 -3.56
C ASP A 618 -21.14 0.89 -4.56
N PRO A 619 -21.25 -0.45 -4.61
CA PRO A 619 -22.22 -1.13 -5.47
C PRO A 619 -23.65 -0.82 -5.01
N PHE A 620 -24.59 -0.75 -5.96
CA PHE A 620 -26.00 -0.59 -5.65
C PHE A 620 -26.52 -1.86 -4.99
N ASP A 621 -27.14 -1.72 -3.81
CA ASP A 621 -27.85 -2.84 -3.20
C ASP A 621 -29.12 -3.19 -4.01
N ASP A 622 -29.79 -4.29 -3.64
CA ASP A 622 -30.96 -4.77 -4.37
C ASP A 622 -32.15 -3.78 -4.34
N ALA A 623 -32.27 -2.99 -3.26
CA ALA A 623 -33.28 -1.95 -3.16
C ALA A 623 -32.91 -0.73 -4.04
N GLU A 624 -31.61 -0.45 -4.17
CA GLU A 624 -31.10 0.66 -4.95
C GLU A 624 -31.09 0.42 -6.47
N GLN A 625 -30.94 -0.84 -6.89
CA GLN A 625 -30.94 -1.21 -8.31
C GLN A 625 -32.18 -0.72 -9.07
N ALA A 626 -33.34 -0.67 -8.39
CA ALA A 626 -34.59 -0.23 -8.98
C ALA A 626 -34.57 1.24 -9.43
N TRP A 627 -33.85 2.11 -8.70
CA TRP A 627 -33.75 3.53 -9.04
C TRP A 627 -32.42 3.89 -9.71
N ALA A 628 -31.39 3.05 -9.60
CA ALA A 628 -30.09 3.27 -10.23
C ALA A 628 -30.19 3.56 -11.74
N SER A 629 -31.14 2.93 -12.44
CA SER A 629 -31.39 3.14 -13.88
C SER A 629 -31.90 4.54 -14.24
N GLY A 630 -32.43 5.28 -13.26
CA GLY A 630 -32.98 6.64 -13.42
C GLY A 630 -31.95 7.77 -13.39
N GLY A 631 -30.67 7.43 -13.21
CA GLY A 631 -29.58 8.39 -13.07
C GLY A 631 -28.26 7.87 -13.63
N ASP A 632 -27.21 8.65 -13.44
CA ASP A 632 -25.87 8.35 -13.93
C ASP A 632 -24.85 8.51 -12.79
N LEU A 633 -23.82 7.66 -12.78
CA LEU A 633 -22.66 7.83 -11.90
C LEU A 633 -21.73 8.90 -12.48
N ALA A 634 -21.34 9.86 -11.65
CA ALA A 634 -20.43 10.92 -12.02
C ALA A 634 -19.41 11.19 -10.90
N ILE A 635 -18.17 11.46 -11.29
CA ILE A 635 -17.24 12.16 -10.42
C ILE A 635 -17.77 13.59 -10.27
N CYS A 636 -17.83 14.06 -9.03
CA CYS A 636 -18.21 15.42 -8.67
C CYS A 636 -17.00 16.13 -8.08
N ARG A 637 -16.76 17.36 -8.51
CA ARG A 637 -15.76 18.26 -7.94
C ARG A 637 -16.43 19.28 -7.03
N TRP A 638 -15.83 19.58 -5.89
CA TRP A 638 -16.29 20.67 -5.03
C TRP A 638 -15.84 22.02 -5.62
N SER A 639 -16.80 22.85 -6.04
CA SER A 639 -16.50 24.21 -6.53
C SER A 639 -17.64 25.17 -6.28
N GLY A 640 -17.33 26.42 -5.93
CA GLY A 640 -18.34 27.44 -5.67
C GLY A 640 -19.24 27.13 -4.46
N GLY A 641 -18.73 26.35 -3.49
CA GLY A 641 -19.47 25.96 -2.28
C GLY A 641 -20.44 24.79 -2.46
N GLY A 642 -20.35 24.04 -3.57
CA GLY A 642 -21.17 22.87 -3.81
C GLY A 642 -20.48 21.83 -4.70
N TRP A 643 -21.09 20.64 -4.76
CA TRP A 643 -20.64 19.56 -5.63
C TRP A 643 -21.18 19.73 -7.04
N GLN A 644 -20.28 19.73 -8.03
CA GLN A 644 -20.62 19.83 -9.45
C GLN A 644 -20.12 18.61 -10.20
N PRO A 645 -20.94 17.94 -11.03
CA PRO A 645 -20.48 16.82 -11.84
C PRO A 645 -19.43 17.28 -12.86
N VAL A 646 -18.41 16.45 -13.07
CA VAL A 646 -17.42 16.62 -14.15
C VAL A 646 -17.61 15.55 -15.23
N PRO A 647 -17.11 15.76 -16.46
CA PRO A 647 -17.13 14.73 -17.50
C PRO A 647 -16.54 13.41 -16.99
N THR A 648 -17.39 12.38 -16.94
CA THR A 648 -17.06 11.08 -16.33
C THR A 648 -17.38 9.96 -17.31
N TYR A 649 -16.51 8.96 -17.34
CA TYR A 649 -16.74 7.69 -18.04
C TYR A 649 -16.86 6.55 -17.02
N VAL A 650 -17.80 5.65 -17.28
CA VAL A 650 -18.02 4.44 -16.49
C VAL A 650 -17.62 3.25 -17.36
N PRO A 651 -16.43 2.66 -17.16
CA PRO A 651 -16.02 1.49 -17.92
C PRO A 651 -16.95 0.30 -17.65
N ALA A 652 -17.41 -0.35 -18.72
CA ALA A 652 -18.32 -1.48 -18.61
C ALA A 652 -17.66 -2.67 -17.90
N GLY A 653 -18.30 -3.18 -16.84
CA GLY A 653 -17.80 -4.29 -16.04
C GLY A 653 -16.84 -3.90 -14.91
N TYR A 654 -16.55 -2.61 -14.72
CA TYR A 654 -15.64 -2.12 -13.70
C TYR A 654 -16.41 -1.42 -12.58
N ARG A 655 -15.91 -1.54 -11.35
CA ARG A 655 -16.42 -0.80 -10.17
C ARG A 655 -15.68 0.52 -9.95
N VAL A 656 -15.31 1.17 -11.04
CA VAL A 656 -14.67 2.48 -11.04
C VAL A 656 -15.37 3.43 -11.99
N VAL A 657 -15.21 4.72 -11.73
CA VAL A 657 -15.47 5.79 -12.67
C VAL A 657 -14.18 6.55 -12.93
N VAL A 658 -14.03 7.06 -14.15
CA VAL A 658 -12.82 7.78 -14.55
C VAL A 658 -13.17 9.16 -15.11
N ALA A 659 -12.34 10.15 -14.81
CA ALA A 659 -12.41 11.48 -15.40
C ALA A 659 -11.00 11.93 -15.81
N PRO A 660 -10.81 12.48 -17.03
CA PRO A 660 -9.58 13.21 -17.32
C PRO A 660 -9.47 14.38 -16.36
N LEU A 661 -8.26 14.77 -15.95
CA LEU A 661 -7.98 15.99 -15.21
C LEU A 661 -7.50 17.07 -16.19
N ASP A 662 -8.44 17.70 -16.87
CA ASP A 662 -8.22 18.76 -17.87
C ASP A 662 -8.75 20.11 -17.37
N GLN A 663 -8.81 21.13 -18.24
CA GLN A 663 -9.31 22.47 -17.90
C GLN A 663 -10.71 22.47 -17.26
N ALA A 664 -11.57 21.54 -17.62
CA ALA A 664 -12.93 21.46 -17.10
C ALA A 664 -12.99 20.79 -15.72
N SER A 665 -12.17 19.78 -15.47
CA SER A 665 -12.27 18.89 -14.30
C SER A 665 -11.13 19.04 -13.29
N GLY A 666 -9.94 19.45 -13.72
CA GLY A 666 -8.71 19.49 -12.90
C GLY A 666 -8.52 20.76 -12.07
N GLY A 667 -9.21 21.86 -12.38
CA GLY A 667 -9.16 23.09 -11.59
C GLY A 667 -7.74 23.59 -11.26
N ALA A 668 -7.44 23.80 -9.98
CA ALA A 668 -6.15 24.26 -9.48
C ALA A 668 -5.00 23.25 -9.69
N LEU A 669 -5.30 21.95 -9.85
CA LEU A 669 -4.28 20.93 -10.07
C LEU A 669 -3.55 21.11 -11.40
N ILE A 670 -4.19 21.68 -12.41
CA ILE A 670 -3.61 21.86 -13.76
C ILE A 670 -3.32 23.32 -14.11
N ALA A 671 -3.75 24.26 -13.26
CA ALA A 671 -3.61 25.69 -13.54
C ALA A 671 -2.12 26.06 -13.65
N PRO A 672 -1.65 26.76 -14.71
CA PRO A 672 -0.23 27.05 -14.86
C PRO A 672 0.31 27.90 -13.70
N ILE A 673 -0.51 28.82 -13.19
CA ILE A 673 -0.21 29.68 -12.04
C ILE A 673 -1.31 29.46 -11.00
N ALA A 674 -0.92 29.11 -9.77
CA ALA A 674 -1.85 28.95 -8.67
C ALA A 674 -1.71 30.12 -7.68
N ALA A 675 -2.79 30.85 -7.45
CA ALA A 675 -2.85 31.93 -6.45
C ALA A 675 -2.98 31.40 -5.00
N ALA A 676 -3.26 30.10 -4.86
CA ALA A 676 -3.48 29.37 -3.62
C ALA A 676 -2.85 27.97 -3.76
N PRO A 677 -2.78 27.17 -2.67
CA PRO A 677 -2.39 25.76 -2.79
C PRO A 677 -3.20 25.03 -3.85
N ARG A 678 -2.57 24.10 -4.55
CA ARG A 678 -3.20 23.33 -5.63
C ARG A 678 -3.98 22.18 -5.02
N VAL A 679 -5.15 22.47 -4.50
CA VAL A 679 -6.02 21.49 -3.84
C VAL A 679 -7.36 21.45 -4.55
N GLU A 680 -7.83 20.26 -4.83
CA GLU A 680 -9.17 20.00 -5.37
C GLU A 680 -9.82 18.85 -4.60
N TYR A 681 -11.16 18.83 -4.55
CA TYR A 681 -11.92 17.80 -3.83
C TYR A 681 -12.85 17.07 -4.76
N TYR A 682 -12.84 15.74 -4.66
CA TYR A 682 -13.60 14.85 -5.53
C TYR A 682 -14.35 13.79 -4.75
N LYS A 683 -15.49 13.35 -5.30
CA LYS A 683 -16.21 12.14 -4.88
C LYS A 683 -17.09 11.61 -6.00
N VAL A 684 -17.51 10.36 -5.90
CA VAL A 684 -18.49 9.76 -6.80
C VAL A 684 -19.89 10.01 -6.25
N CYS A 685 -20.80 10.47 -7.11
CA CYS A 685 -22.23 10.55 -6.83
C CYS A 685 -23.01 9.84 -7.93
N TRP A 686 -24.14 9.25 -7.57
CA TRP A 686 -25.23 8.99 -8.51
C TRP A 686 -26.08 10.25 -8.64
N ILE A 687 -26.45 10.64 -9.85
CA ILE A 687 -27.20 11.86 -10.15
C ILE A 687 -28.44 11.50 -10.99
N PRO A 688 -29.66 11.88 -10.58
CA PRO A 688 -30.87 11.59 -11.34
C PRO A 688 -30.90 12.36 -12.67
N ARG A 689 -31.31 11.70 -13.77
CA ARG A 689 -31.41 12.34 -15.09
C ARG A 689 -32.46 13.45 -15.15
N ALA A 690 -33.50 13.35 -14.34
CA ALA A 690 -34.61 14.30 -14.32
C ALA A 690 -34.29 15.66 -13.65
N ALA A 691 -33.19 15.77 -12.89
CA ALA A 691 -32.82 17.02 -12.22
C ALA A 691 -32.13 18.03 -13.16
N ALA A 692 -31.75 17.64 -14.38
CA ALA A 692 -31.04 18.52 -15.32
C ALA A 692 -31.94 19.54 -16.04
N ASP A 693 -33.27 19.37 -15.99
CA ASP A 693 -34.21 20.19 -16.78
C ASP A 693 -35.00 21.24 -15.98
N THR A 694 -34.81 21.36 -14.65
CA THR A 694 -35.65 22.25 -13.82
C THR A 694 -34.97 23.49 -13.22
N GLY A 695 -33.80 23.92 -13.71
CA GLY A 695 -33.17 25.12 -13.15
C GLY A 695 -32.03 25.71 -13.95
N ALA A 696 -32.38 26.55 -14.93
CA ALA A 696 -31.55 27.66 -15.40
C ALA A 696 -32.47 28.88 -15.63
#